data_AF-A0AAN4YJE3-F1
#
_entry.id   AF-A0AAN4YJE3-F1
#
_cell.length_a   1.000
_cell.length_b   1.000
_cell.length_c   1.000
_cell.angle_alpha   90.00
_cell.angle_beta   90.00
_cell.angle_gamma   90.00
#
_symmetry.space_group_name_H-M   'P 1'
#
loop_
_entity.id
_entity.type
_entity.pdbx_description
1 polymer ?
#
loop_
_entity_poly.entity_id
_entity_poly.type
_entity_poly.pdbx_seq_one_letter_code
_entity_poly.pdbx_strand_id
1 'polypeptide(L)'
;MAHFLRGKQAGDIIAYDLDRETLTPFKVPNLWAQRNPRARFCPVIALSFSPRDIGKILVGYPEGAVTFSFKQNVAQKYFEYEVPPGALGGNCDVPSQESRRPRLTKAVWHPNGIFVLTVHDDNSLVLWDSKDGRKIAARSITTPNIDQPGASRERPLSAGSAVGLRDPITHIAWCVKGNGDDSGLLIAGGKPKAEANKGLTFIDLGPTPNYQTSSWAMISNYFESPKQITDLSTPPGAEVVDFCLIPRASPYYAGGHDPIALIAVLSSGELITLSFPSGHPITPTNMIHPSLSFVHPFVNKMTLTPVDRSAWLGLRERRSQGPKFLLGGAEGKKVLKRFEDRNVITTAHADGTIRLWDVGHDDEIENGDVIQVDLARAVGRVSNVEVTEMALSGSTGELSVGLRSGEVVIFRWGSNGSFGHEEPAGANEGPGKLTKVAHRTDPGLKQGLLPLTLLDMQQGSVTALKHSQVGFVAAGFEGGSLVIIDLRGPAVIHTARLSELTKPSKRSSFLRHRPSDDAPPEWPTSIEFGVLTLEGEGTNRGNFATFKILPTDNGGYTASFAGATLLDDKVISIIPINAETGDLALATPNAVGGLRNGVQVHGVVVAVTVSGCRIFKPATSKGAHKSWEDYLCDSAAVVKVEGRGYSLVGLFGDGNVRAFSIPGLKEMGCKEINYMADMKRLSESTICSNGTVLTWTGPSEVGLFNVWGAGTGLYVHILNILSEIDNSLITIAGDIPKTSSIIYRQPSRHALQLPTCNGSPAPNISLLLIWTFSVRPDRPPSKKMQEQMKLEDQERRRLAREGRTMSNLSQEQGSQEGYWSYMQRQVQQRTENLNLAGDQMERLEENSSNWARDVNKYVQNQKKKAVLGGKFMLISSFKISG
;
A
#
# COMPACT_ATOMS: atom_id res chain seq x y z
N MET A 1 20.94 18.61 1.41
CA MET A 1 22.05 17.76 0.95
C MET A 1 21.58 16.34 0.98
N ALA A 2 21.28 15.79 -0.18
CA ALA A 2 20.79 14.43 -0.34
C ALA A 2 21.84 13.58 -1.08
N HIS A 3 22.36 12.55 -0.42
CA HIS A 3 23.29 11.59 -1.03
C HIS A 3 22.71 10.18 -0.92
N PHE A 4 22.92 9.37 -1.95
CA PHE A 4 22.57 7.97 -2.00
C PHE A 4 23.84 7.12 -2.07
N LEU A 5 23.96 6.13 -1.20
CA LEU A 5 25.08 5.18 -1.23
C LEU A 5 24.64 3.88 -1.91
N ARG A 6 25.49 3.37 -2.82
CA ARG A 6 25.24 2.10 -3.52
C ARG A 6 26.45 1.18 -3.39
N GLY A 7 26.21 0.01 -2.79
CA GLY A 7 27.17 -1.11 -2.82
C GLY A 7 27.16 -1.82 -4.17
N LYS A 8 28.33 -2.27 -4.64
CA LYS A 8 28.51 -3.00 -5.90
C LYS A 8 28.81 -4.49 -5.65
N GLN A 9 28.61 -5.29 -6.69
CA GLN A 9 28.97 -6.71 -6.68
C GLN A 9 30.48 -6.96 -6.47
N ALA A 10 31.33 -6.00 -6.85
CA ALA A 10 32.76 -6.05 -6.62
C ALA A 10 33.17 -5.73 -5.16
N GLY A 11 32.24 -5.28 -4.32
CA GLY A 11 32.49 -4.88 -2.93
C GLY A 11 32.71 -3.38 -2.72
N ASP A 12 32.87 -2.61 -3.80
CA ASP A 12 33.03 -1.16 -3.72
C ASP A 12 31.72 -0.45 -3.39
N ILE A 13 31.80 0.67 -2.68
CA ILE A 13 30.67 1.56 -2.41
C ILE A 13 30.89 2.88 -3.15
N ILE A 14 29.88 3.32 -3.88
CA ILE A 14 29.85 4.62 -4.55
C ILE A 14 28.79 5.51 -3.92
N ALA A 15 29.01 6.81 -3.96
CA ALA A 15 28.04 7.81 -3.53
C ALA A 15 27.55 8.65 -4.71
N TYR A 16 26.24 8.89 -4.74
CA TYR A 16 25.54 9.68 -5.74
C TYR A 16 24.90 10.90 -5.08
N ASP A 17 25.14 12.09 -5.63
CA ASP A 17 24.51 13.33 -5.18
C ASP A 17 23.12 13.43 -5.82
N LEU A 18 22.08 13.25 -5.02
CA LEU A 18 20.69 13.31 -5.47
C LEU A 18 20.27 14.75 -5.81
N ASP A 19 20.86 15.76 -5.17
CA ASP A 19 20.51 17.17 -5.42
C ASP A 19 21.02 17.64 -6.80
N ARG A 20 21.97 16.91 -7.41
CA ARG A 20 22.68 17.30 -8.63
C ARG A 20 22.69 16.22 -9.70
N GLU A 21 22.09 15.07 -9.42
CA GLU A 21 22.05 13.92 -10.32
C GLU A 21 23.44 13.53 -10.85
N THR A 22 24.47 13.62 -10.01
CA THR A 22 25.87 13.34 -10.41
C THR A 22 26.52 12.36 -9.47
N LEU A 23 27.38 11.51 -10.04
CA LEU A 23 28.25 10.64 -9.24
C LEU A 23 29.29 11.48 -8.51
N THR A 24 29.43 11.23 -7.21
CA THR A 24 30.50 11.86 -6.43
C THR A 24 31.83 11.15 -6.72
N PRO A 25 32.97 11.85 -6.62
CA PRO A 25 34.29 11.23 -6.73
C PRO A 25 34.61 10.32 -5.54
N PHE A 26 33.83 10.41 -4.46
CA PHE A 26 34.03 9.61 -3.27
C PHE A 26 33.64 8.16 -3.51
N LYS A 27 34.64 7.28 -3.43
CA LYS A 27 34.49 5.83 -3.58
C LYS A 27 35.16 5.15 -2.40
N VAL A 28 34.44 4.25 -1.75
CA VAL A 28 35.01 3.35 -0.75
C VAL A 28 35.36 2.05 -1.47
N PRO A 29 36.64 1.63 -1.48
CA PRO A 29 37.01 0.34 -2.06
C PRO A 29 36.44 -0.81 -1.22
N ASN A 30 36.46 -2.03 -1.77
CA ASN A 30 36.16 -3.24 -1.02
C ASN A 30 36.96 -3.29 0.31
N LEU A 31 36.26 -3.05 1.41
CA LEU A 31 36.85 -2.98 2.76
C LEU A 31 37.27 -4.37 3.25
N TRP A 32 36.57 -5.42 2.80
CA TRP A 32 36.87 -6.79 3.22
C TRP A 32 38.18 -7.30 2.61
N ALA A 33 38.61 -6.76 1.46
CA ALA A 33 39.90 -7.09 0.86
C ALA A 33 41.10 -6.75 1.76
N GLN A 34 40.96 -5.78 2.68
CA GLN A 34 41.99 -5.46 3.67
C GLN A 34 42.16 -6.57 4.72
N ARG A 35 41.07 -7.29 5.02
CA ARG A 35 41.04 -8.40 5.98
C ARG A 35 41.41 -9.72 5.31
N ASN A 36 40.84 -9.99 4.14
CA ASN A 36 41.08 -11.19 3.36
C ASN A 36 41.42 -10.84 1.90
N PRO A 37 42.71 -10.77 1.53
CA PRO A 37 43.13 -10.44 0.17
C PRO A 37 42.67 -11.44 -0.91
N ARG A 38 42.24 -12.65 -0.51
CA ARG A 38 41.69 -13.66 -1.43
C ARG A 38 40.25 -13.36 -1.82
N ALA A 39 39.52 -12.57 -1.04
CA ALA A 39 38.15 -12.15 -1.28
C ALA A 39 38.05 -10.94 -2.22
N ARG A 40 38.70 -11.00 -3.40
CA ARG A 40 38.72 -9.88 -4.37
C ARG A 40 37.33 -9.53 -4.92
N PHE A 41 36.43 -10.51 -5.02
CA PHE A 41 35.05 -10.33 -5.46
C PHE A 41 34.10 -10.67 -4.31
N CYS A 42 33.85 -9.69 -3.43
CA CYS A 42 32.97 -9.85 -2.27
C CYS A 42 31.84 -8.82 -2.35
N PRO A 43 30.60 -9.20 -2.72
CA PRO A 43 29.53 -8.24 -2.92
C PRO A 43 29.08 -7.58 -1.61
N VAL A 44 28.67 -6.32 -1.69
CA VAL A 44 28.01 -5.65 -0.56
C VAL A 44 26.57 -6.14 -0.46
N ILE A 45 26.23 -6.83 0.64
CA ILE A 45 24.90 -7.41 0.89
C ILE A 45 24.02 -6.45 1.71
N ALA A 46 24.64 -5.75 2.67
CA ALA A 46 23.94 -4.82 3.55
C ALA A 46 24.70 -3.51 3.66
N LEU A 47 23.97 -2.40 3.69
CA LEU A 47 24.55 -1.07 3.86
C LEU A 47 23.59 -0.23 4.69
N SER A 48 24.07 0.29 5.83
CA SER A 48 23.22 1.06 6.74
C SER A 48 24.01 2.15 7.47
N PHE A 49 23.46 3.35 7.56
CA PHE A 49 24.02 4.43 8.37
C PHE A 49 23.83 4.14 9.86
N SER A 50 24.78 4.57 10.69
CA SER A 50 24.57 4.50 12.14
C SER A 50 23.38 5.40 12.53
N PRO A 51 22.41 4.90 13.31
CA PRO A 51 21.19 5.64 13.64
C PRO A 51 21.43 6.99 14.33
N ARG A 52 22.57 7.16 15.02
CA ARG A 52 22.92 8.37 15.78
C ARG A 52 24.13 9.13 15.21
N ASP A 53 24.81 8.59 14.19
CA ASP A 53 26.00 9.19 13.59
C ASP A 53 26.07 8.95 12.08
N ILE A 54 25.67 9.95 11.30
CA ILE A 54 25.73 9.92 9.83
C ILE A 54 27.17 9.79 9.28
N GLY A 55 28.18 10.08 10.09
CA GLY A 55 29.59 9.91 9.75
C GLY A 55 30.08 8.45 9.76
N LYS A 56 29.21 7.51 10.15
CA LYS A 56 29.52 6.08 10.23
C LYS A 56 28.51 5.24 9.46
N ILE A 57 29.01 4.21 8.78
CA ILE A 57 28.20 3.20 8.09
C ILE A 57 28.61 1.79 8.54
N LEU A 58 27.66 0.88 8.45
CA LEU A 58 27.84 -0.56 8.54
C LEU A 58 27.74 -1.14 7.14
N VAL A 59 28.74 -1.93 6.76
CA VAL A 59 28.83 -2.60 5.47
C VAL A 59 28.89 -4.10 5.73
N GLY A 60 27.94 -4.85 5.16
CA GLY A 60 27.90 -6.30 5.23
C GLY A 60 28.41 -6.94 3.93
N TYR A 61 29.30 -7.92 4.06
CA TYR A 61 29.82 -8.79 3.02
C TYR A 61 29.49 -10.25 3.34
N PRO A 62 29.45 -11.19 2.38
CA PRO A 62 29.13 -12.59 2.66
C PRO A 62 29.98 -13.24 3.76
N GLU A 63 31.23 -12.82 3.93
CA GLU A 63 32.14 -13.36 4.96
C GLU A 63 31.98 -12.68 6.34
N GLY A 64 31.35 -11.51 6.42
CA GLY A 64 31.20 -10.76 7.67
C GLY A 64 30.89 -9.28 7.45
N ALA A 65 30.87 -8.48 8.52
CA ALA A 65 30.50 -7.06 8.46
C ALA A 65 31.62 -6.14 8.94
N VAL A 66 31.59 -4.87 8.53
CA VAL A 66 32.60 -3.87 8.88
C VAL A 66 31.95 -2.50 9.14
N THR A 67 32.41 -1.79 10.17
CA THR A 67 32.06 -0.38 10.38
C THR A 67 33.09 0.51 9.70
N PHE A 68 32.63 1.55 9.01
CA PHE A 68 33.49 2.50 8.31
C PHE A 68 33.13 3.93 8.72
N SER A 69 34.16 4.75 8.99
CA SER A 69 33.99 6.16 9.32
C SER A 69 34.46 7.06 8.17
N PHE A 70 33.55 7.89 7.66
CA PHE A 70 33.89 8.87 6.61
C PHE A 70 34.93 9.89 7.09
N LYS A 71 34.86 10.29 8.36
CA LYS A 71 35.76 11.30 8.92
C LYS A 71 37.21 10.86 8.92
N GLN A 72 37.45 9.59 9.26
CA GLN A 72 38.78 9.01 9.30
C GLN A 72 39.17 8.37 7.97
N ASN A 73 38.19 8.13 7.09
CA ASN A 73 38.33 7.36 5.85
C ASN A 73 38.96 5.97 6.06
N VAL A 74 38.61 5.33 7.19
CA VAL A 74 39.21 4.06 7.63
C VAL A 74 38.12 3.12 8.14
N ALA A 75 38.31 1.82 7.88
CA ALA A 75 37.52 0.74 8.48
C ALA A 75 37.84 0.64 9.98
N GLN A 76 36.83 0.77 10.83
CA GLN A 76 37.01 0.83 12.28
C GLN A 76 37.07 -0.56 12.90
N LYS A 77 36.05 -1.41 12.67
CA LYS A 77 35.95 -2.76 13.24
C LYS A 77 35.38 -3.76 12.24
N TYR A 78 35.87 -4.99 12.32
CA TYR A 78 35.44 -6.13 11.51
C TYR A 78 34.74 -7.16 12.42
N PHE A 79 33.62 -7.70 11.95
CA PHE A 79 32.81 -8.71 12.63
C PHE A 79 32.79 -9.97 11.77
N GLU A 80 33.42 -11.03 12.27
CA GLU A 80 33.57 -12.31 11.59
C GLU A 80 33.01 -13.40 12.51
N TYR A 81 31.95 -14.07 12.06
CA TYR A 81 31.30 -15.11 12.86
C TYR A 81 31.89 -16.48 12.54
N GLU A 82 32.37 -17.16 13.57
CA GLU A 82 32.84 -18.53 13.50
C GLU A 82 32.14 -19.36 14.59
N VAL A 83 31.57 -20.50 14.17
CA VAL A 83 30.95 -21.48 15.05
C VAL A 83 32.00 -22.55 15.35
N PRO A 84 32.40 -22.70 16.63
CA PRO A 84 33.42 -23.68 17.00
C PRO A 84 32.90 -25.12 16.90
N PRO A 85 33.79 -26.12 16.82
CA PRO A 85 33.44 -27.53 16.94
C PRO A 85 32.61 -27.81 18.20
N GLY A 86 31.55 -28.59 18.05
CA GLY A 86 30.65 -28.98 19.14
C GLY A 86 29.55 -27.97 19.48
N ALA A 87 29.50 -26.81 18.81
CA ALA A 87 28.41 -25.84 18.95
C ALA A 87 27.26 -26.11 17.95
N LEU A 88 26.03 -25.80 18.37
CA LEU A 88 24.83 -26.01 17.56
C LEU A 88 24.81 -25.14 16.30
N GLY A 89 25.11 -23.84 16.40
CA GLY A 89 24.80 -22.86 15.34
C GLY A 89 23.28 -22.63 15.19
N GLY A 90 22.88 -21.90 14.16
CA GLY A 90 21.50 -21.39 14.08
C GLY A 90 20.46 -22.37 13.49
N ASN A 91 20.89 -23.33 12.65
CA ASN A 91 20.00 -24.23 11.90
C ASN A 91 20.26 -25.72 12.16
N CYS A 92 21.27 -26.08 12.96
CA CYS A 92 21.59 -27.48 13.21
C CYS A 92 20.92 -27.97 14.49
N ASP A 93 20.08 -29.00 14.37
CA ASP A 93 19.53 -29.73 15.52
C ASP A 93 20.59 -30.64 16.18
N VAL A 94 21.69 -30.94 15.47
CA VAL A 94 22.82 -31.75 15.95
C VAL A 94 24.11 -30.92 15.87
N PRO A 95 24.92 -30.85 16.95
CA PRO A 95 26.21 -30.16 16.91
C PRO A 95 27.17 -30.76 15.88
N SER A 96 27.81 -29.92 15.07
CA SER A 96 28.85 -30.34 14.14
C SER A 96 30.21 -30.45 14.84
N GLN A 97 31.04 -31.42 14.44
CA GLN A 97 32.40 -31.59 14.94
C GLN A 97 33.44 -30.72 14.20
N GLU A 98 33.03 -30.01 13.15
CA GLU A 98 33.89 -29.11 12.38
C GLU A 98 33.56 -27.65 12.68
N SER A 99 34.57 -26.76 12.57
CA SER A 99 34.33 -25.32 12.64
C SER A 99 33.61 -24.84 11.38
N ARG A 100 32.64 -23.92 11.56
CA ARG A 100 31.82 -23.42 10.46
C ARG A 100 31.86 -21.90 10.42
N ARG A 101 31.76 -21.35 9.21
CA ARG A 101 31.67 -19.91 8.95
C ARG A 101 30.41 -19.62 8.12
N PRO A 102 29.24 -19.53 8.79
CA PRO A 102 27.99 -19.21 8.11
C PRO A 102 28.06 -17.85 7.41
N ARG A 103 27.53 -17.76 6.18
CA ARG A 103 27.62 -16.53 5.38
C ARG A 103 26.63 -15.49 5.89
N LEU A 104 27.04 -14.23 5.90
CA LEU A 104 26.17 -13.11 6.25
C LEU A 104 25.08 -12.93 5.19
N THR A 105 23.84 -12.75 5.63
CA THR A 105 22.68 -12.43 4.77
C THR A 105 22.15 -11.02 5.05
N LYS A 106 22.20 -10.54 6.29
CA LYS A 106 21.79 -9.17 6.67
C LYS A 106 22.68 -8.64 7.79
N ALA A 107 22.79 -7.32 7.88
CA ALA A 107 23.41 -6.64 9.01
C ALA A 107 22.64 -5.36 9.34
N VAL A 108 22.30 -5.17 10.61
CA VAL A 108 21.48 -4.04 11.08
C VAL A 108 22.09 -3.42 12.34
N TRP A 109 21.89 -2.12 12.49
CA TRP A 109 22.28 -1.41 13.70
C TRP A 109 21.23 -1.58 14.79
N HIS A 110 21.68 -1.71 16.03
CA HIS A 110 20.83 -1.44 17.17
C HIS A 110 20.48 0.06 17.23
N PRO A 111 19.26 0.46 17.67
CA PRO A 111 18.83 1.85 17.72
C PRO A 111 19.77 2.82 18.46
N ASN A 112 20.46 2.36 19.50
CA ASN A 112 21.47 3.15 20.21
C ASN A 112 22.74 3.48 19.38
N GLY A 113 22.96 2.82 18.23
CA GLY A 113 24.13 3.00 17.37
C GLY A 113 25.44 2.42 17.95
N ILE A 114 25.37 1.65 19.03
CA ILE A 114 26.53 1.02 19.70
C ILE A 114 26.62 -0.45 19.35
N PHE A 115 25.50 -1.17 19.27
CA PHE A 115 25.50 -2.59 18.93
C PHE A 115 25.15 -2.82 17.46
N VAL A 116 25.66 -3.92 16.92
CA VAL A 116 25.40 -4.40 15.55
C VAL A 116 24.87 -5.82 15.62
N LEU A 117 23.83 -6.12 14.85
CA LEU A 117 23.32 -7.47 14.65
C LEU A 117 23.70 -7.95 13.25
N THR A 118 24.32 -9.12 13.18
CA THR A 118 24.56 -9.86 11.94
C THR A 118 23.65 -11.08 11.89
N VAL A 119 23.05 -11.31 10.73
CA VAL A 119 22.18 -12.46 10.44
C VAL A 119 22.88 -13.32 9.39
N HIS A 120 22.90 -14.63 9.60
CA HIS A 120 23.62 -15.58 8.76
C HIS A 120 22.69 -16.57 8.06
N ASP A 121 23.20 -17.26 7.04
CA ASP A 121 22.46 -18.24 6.23
C ASP A 121 22.01 -19.49 6.99
N ASP A 122 22.63 -19.76 8.15
CA ASP A 122 22.18 -20.76 9.09
C ASP A 122 21.18 -20.21 10.13
N ASN A 123 20.54 -19.07 9.90
CA ASN A 123 19.60 -18.43 10.83
C ASN A 123 20.20 -18.01 12.19
N SER A 124 21.53 -17.92 12.30
CA SER A 124 22.19 -17.34 13.47
C SER A 124 22.01 -15.83 13.54
N LEU A 125 21.63 -15.33 14.70
CA LEU A 125 21.55 -13.92 15.07
C LEU A 125 22.71 -13.61 16.02
N VAL A 126 23.69 -12.83 15.58
CA VAL A 126 24.91 -12.56 16.34
C VAL A 126 25.05 -11.07 16.63
N LEU A 127 25.20 -10.75 17.92
CA LEU A 127 25.26 -9.38 18.43
C LEU A 127 26.71 -9.02 18.74
N TRP A 128 27.11 -7.86 18.28
CA TRP A 128 28.47 -7.34 18.38
C TRP A 128 28.47 -5.96 19.02
N ASP A 129 29.52 -5.65 19.77
CA ASP A 129 29.84 -4.28 20.14
C ASP A 129 30.61 -3.60 19.00
N SER A 130 30.11 -2.46 18.52
CA SER A 130 30.77 -1.69 17.45
C SER A 130 32.03 -0.96 17.90
N LYS A 131 32.21 -0.73 19.21
CA LYS A 131 33.40 -0.03 19.73
C LYS A 131 34.59 -0.95 19.86
N ASP A 132 34.41 -2.14 20.42
CA ASP A 132 35.50 -3.09 20.66
C ASP A 132 35.60 -4.15 19.57
N GLY A 133 34.51 -4.42 18.83
CA GLY A 133 34.42 -5.54 17.88
C GLY A 133 34.11 -6.88 18.56
N ARG A 134 33.79 -6.86 19.86
CA ARG A 134 33.56 -8.05 20.67
C ARG A 134 32.19 -8.66 20.36
N LYS A 135 32.14 -9.98 20.20
CA LYS A 135 30.89 -10.75 20.20
C LYS A 135 30.27 -10.74 21.59
N ILE A 136 29.02 -10.29 21.67
CA ILE A 136 28.25 -10.20 22.92
C ILE A 136 27.46 -11.49 23.11
N ALA A 137 26.62 -11.83 22.14
CA ALA A 137 25.74 -13.00 22.19
C ALA A 137 25.55 -13.57 20.78
N ALA A 138 25.35 -14.88 20.67
CA ALA A 138 24.85 -15.52 19.47
C ALA A 138 23.64 -16.37 19.82
N ARG A 139 22.55 -16.23 19.06
CA ARG A 139 21.30 -16.93 19.32
C ARG A 139 20.57 -17.27 18.02
N SER A 140 19.68 -18.23 18.07
CA SER A 140 18.59 -18.35 17.11
C SER A 140 17.35 -17.62 17.65
N ILE A 141 16.24 -17.64 16.90
CA ILE A 141 14.95 -17.09 17.36
C ILE A 141 14.54 -17.71 18.71
N THR A 142 14.79 -19.02 18.89
CA THR A 142 14.31 -19.80 20.04
C THR A 142 15.37 -20.16 21.06
N THR A 143 16.65 -20.15 20.70
CA THR A 143 17.71 -20.75 21.52
C THR A 143 18.89 -19.79 21.67
N PRO A 144 19.26 -19.39 22.89
CA PRO A 144 20.46 -18.58 23.12
C PRO A 144 21.74 -19.41 23.07
N ASN A 145 22.89 -18.73 23.03
CA ASN A 145 24.24 -19.30 23.18
C ASN A 145 24.58 -20.42 22.16
N ILE A 146 24.08 -20.30 20.93
CA ILE A 146 24.25 -21.31 19.87
C ILE A 146 25.71 -21.51 19.41
N ASP A 147 26.59 -20.59 19.77
CA ASP A 147 28.02 -20.59 19.50
C ASP A 147 28.84 -21.31 20.57
N GLN A 148 28.23 -21.73 21.69
CA GLN A 148 28.90 -22.44 22.77
C GLN A 148 28.72 -23.96 22.63
N PRO A 149 29.78 -24.77 22.78
CA PRO A 149 29.66 -26.21 22.82
C PRO A 149 28.80 -26.68 23.99
N GLY A 150 27.82 -27.56 23.74
CA GLY A 150 26.91 -28.07 24.77
C GLY A 150 25.65 -27.23 25.03
N ALA A 151 25.46 -26.13 24.29
CA ALA A 151 24.17 -25.44 24.26
C ALA A 151 23.06 -26.45 23.91
N SER A 152 22.04 -26.53 24.75
CA SER A 152 20.93 -27.47 24.62
C SER A 152 19.62 -26.70 24.51
N ARG A 153 18.68 -27.20 23.70
CA ARG A 153 17.37 -26.57 23.53
C ARG A 153 16.60 -26.59 24.86
N GLU A 154 16.13 -25.45 25.35
CA GLU A 154 15.40 -25.35 26.65
C GLU A 154 14.07 -26.13 26.67
N ARG A 155 13.53 -26.52 25.51
CA ARG A 155 12.36 -27.42 25.39
C ARG A 155 12.71 -28.69 24.62
N PRO A 156 12.50 -29.88 25.19
CA PRO A 156 12.48 -31.14 24.42
C PRO A 156 11.39 -31.08 23.35
N LEU A 157 11.69 -31.63 22.18
CA LEU A 157 10.69 -31.85 21.13
C LEU A 157 9.54 -32.70 21.71
N SER A 158 8.30 -32.22 21.60
CA SER A 158 7.13 -33.10 21.74
C SER A 158 7.29 -34.24 20.72
N ALA A 159 7.06 -35.49 21.12
CA ALA A 159 7.14 -36.64 20.23
C ALA A 159 6.23 -36.41 19.00
N GLY A 160 6.84 -36.08 17.85
CA GLY A 160 6.15 -35.69 16.62
C GLY A 160 6.57 -34.35 16.01
N SER A 161 7.38 -33.53 16.69
CA SER A 161 7.91 -32.29 16.11
C SER A 161 9.09 -32.63 15.18
N ALA A 162 8.86 -32.54 13.87
CA ALA A 162 9.80 -32.97 12.84
C ALA A 162 11.15 -32.24 12.99
N VAL A 163 12.23 -33.02 13.10
CA VAL A 163 13.60 -32.59 12.77
C VAL A 163 13.55 -32.08 11.33
N GLY A 164 13.57 -30.76 11.17
CA GLY A 164 13.09 -30.13 9.95
C GLY A 164 13.95 -28.94 9.58
N LEU A 165 14.42 -28.95 8.32
CA LEU A 165 15.06 -27.81 7.68
C LEU A 165 14.24 -26.54 7.94
N ARG A 166 14.85 -25.51 8.54
CA ARG A 166 14.18 -24.23 8.78
C ARG A 166 14.21 -23.38 7.52
N ASP A 167 13.18 -22.57 7.33
CA ASP A 167 13.17 -21.55 6.29
C ASP A 167 14.18 -20.45 6.64
N PRO A 168 14.89 -19.87 5.67
CA PRO A 168 15.85 -18.81 5.93
C PRO A 168 15.15 -17.56 6.46
N ILE A 169 15.86 -16.76 7.27
CA ILE A 169 15.39 -15.42 7.64
C ILE A 169 15.47 -14.51 6.39
N THR A 170 14.32 -14.04 5.92
CA THR A 170 14.19 -13.23 4.69
C THR A 170 14.37 -11.74 4.97
N HIS A 171 13.70 -11.25 6.03
CA HIS A 171 13.72 -9.84 6.42
C HIS A 171 13.81 -9.66 7.94
N ILE A 172 14.46 -8.58 8.37
CA ILE A 172 14.60 -8.21 9.78
C ILE A 172 14.57 -6.70 9.94
N ALA A 173 13.86 -6.21 10.95
CA ALA A 173 13.82 -4.81 11.31
C ALA A 173 13.98 -4.64 12.83
N TRP A 174 14.75 -3.62 13.23
CA TRP A 174 14.88 -3.25 14.63
C TRP A 174 13.93 -2.11 14.97
N CYS A 175 12.92 -2.40 15.77
CA CYS A 175 11.91 -1.46 16.19
C CYS A 175 12.28 -0.85 17.54
N VAL A 176 11.92 0.41 17.75
CA VAL A 176 12.09 1.13 19.01
C VAL A 176 10.80 1.85 19.36
N LYS A 177 10.41 1.93 20.63
CA LYS A 177 9.26 2.73 21.05
C LYS A 177 9.58 4.23 21.00
N GLY A 178 8.56 5.07 21.18
CA GLY A 178 8.73 6.52 21.19
C GLY A 178 9.72 7.07 22.24
N ASN A 179 10.07 6.29 23.27
CA ASN A 179 11.09 6.68 24.25
C ASN A 179 12.53 6.57 23.71
N GLY A 180 12.77 5.78 22.66
CA GLY A 180 14.10 5.56 22.09
C GLY A 180 14.97 4.50 22.78
N ASP A 181 14.50 3.91 23.88
CA ASP A 181 15.27 2.97 24.72
C ASP A 181 14.68 1.55 24.74
N ASP A 182 13.35 1.42 24.68
CA ASP A 182 12.67 0.12 24.56
C ASP A 182 12.78 -0.34 23.11
N SER A 183 13.45 -1.48 22.88
CA SER A 183 13.66 -1.99 21.53
C SER A 183 13.27 -3.46 21.37
N GLY A 184 13.00 -3.85 20.13
CA GLY A 184 12.68 -5.23 19.77
C GLY A 184 12.99 -5.53 18.31
N LEU A 185 13.08 -6.82 17.99
CA LEU A 185 13.39 -7.32 16.66
C LEU A 185 12.16 -7.93 16.02
N LEU A 186 11.76 -7.44 14.86
CA LEU A 186 10.74 -8.06 14.01
C LEU A 186 11.43 -8.87 12.92
N ILE A 187 11.08 -10.16 12.82
CA ILE A 187 11.75 -11.14 11.97
C ILE A 187 10.70 -11.81 11.07
N ALA A 188 11.00 -11.91 9.78
CA ALA A 188 10.29 -12.73 8.81
C ALA A 188 11.12 -13.99 8.47
N GLY A 189 10.47 -15.16 8.51
CA GLY A 189 11.14 -16.46 8.29
C GLY A 189 11.83 -17.03 9.53
N GLY A 190 12.72 -18.01 9.34
CA GLY A 190 13.49 -18.64 10.43
C GLY A 190 12.78 -19.77 11.18
N LYS A 191 11.52 -20.07 10.83
CA LYS A 191 10.72 -21.14 11.45
C LYS A 191 10.94 -22.51 10.77
N PRO A 192 10.69 -23.63 11.46
CA PRO A 192 10.74 -24.97 10.85
C PRO A 192 9.73 -25.12 9.71
N LYS A 193 10.13 -25.74 8.59
CA LYS A 193 9.25 -25.94 7.42
C LYS A 193 7.95 -26.70 7.72
N ALA A 194 7.94 -27.52 8.76
CA ALA A 194 6.79 -28.33 9.16
C ALA A 194 5.71 -27.53 9.91
N GLU A 195 6.00 -26.32 10.39
CA GLU A 195 5.01 -25.48 11.05
C GLU A 195 4.06 -24.83 10.02
N ALA A 196 2.75 -24.96 10.25
CA ALA A 196 1.73 -24.40 9.38
C ALA A 196 1.65 -22.86 9.45
N ASN A 197 2.09 -22.26 10.57
CA ASN A 197 2.09 -20.82 10.79
C ASN A 197 3.47 -20.22 10.49
N LYS A 198 3.76 -20.02 9.20
CA LYS A 198 4.99 -19.37 8.70
C LYS A 198 4.89 -17.83 8.74
N GLY A 199 4.51 -17.32 9.90
CA GLY A 199 4.26 -15.89 10.14
C GLY A 199 5.51 -15.09 10.51
N LEU A 200 5.27 -13.94 11.15
CA LEU A 200 6.32 -13.06 11.68
C LEU A 200 6.60 -13.39 13.15
N THR A 201 7.83 -13.22 13.60
CA THR A 201 8.18 -13.32 15.02
C THR A 201 8.70 -11.98 15.52
N PHE A 202 8.12 -11.47 16.60
CA PHE A 202 8.56 -10.27 17.29
C PHE A 202 9.23 -10.62 18.63
N ILE A 203 10.47 -10.18 18.80
CA ILE A 203 11.26 -10.38 20.01
C ILE A 203 11.36 -9.04 20.73
N ASP A 204 10.58 -8.85 21.79
CA ASP A 204 10.67 -7.69 22.68
C ASP A 204 11.85 -7.89 23.64
N LEU A 205 12.86 -7.03 23.53
CA LEU A 205 14.01 -7.03 24.43
C LEU A 205 13.76 -6.12 25.65
N GLY A 206 12.81 -5.19 25.55
CA GLY A 206 12.57 -4.18 26.58
C GLY A 206 13.64 -3.08 26.62
N PRO A 207 13.78 -2.37 27.76
CA PRO A 207 14.65 -1.20 27.87
C PRO A 207 16.12 -1.58 27.75
N THR A 208 16.81 -0.93 26.82
CA THR A 208 18.24 -1.17 26.58
C THR A 208 19.07 -0.74 27.80
N PRO A 209 19.94 -1.61 28.37
CA PRO A 209 20.83 -1.22 29.46
C PRO A 209 21.77 -0.08 29.08
N ASN A 210 22.09 0.79 30.03
CA ASN A 210 23.01 1.90 29.79
C ASN A 210 24.45 1.37 29.64
N TYR A 211 25.00 1.51 28.43
CA TYR A 211 26.34 1.05 28.06
C TYR A 211 27.46 1.52 29.00
N GLN A 212 27.37 2.72 29.58
CA GLN A 212 28.46 3.27 30.41
C GLN A 212 28.49 2.69 31.82
N THR A 213 27.35 2.24 32.34
CA THR A 213 27.19 1.82 33.74
C THR A 213 26.96 0.31 33.89
N SER A 214 26.50 -0.35 32.83
CA SER A 214 26.20 -1.78 32.85
C SER A 214 27.45 -2.64 32.64
N SER A 215 27.52 -3.76 33.37
CA SER A 215 28.56 -4.77 33.15
C SER A 215 28.30 -5.56 31.87
N TRP A 216 29.35 -6.15 31.29
CA TRP A 216 29.24 -6.99 30.11
C TRP A 216 28.30 -8.18 30.29
N ALA A 217 28.28 -8.79 31.48
CA ALA A 217 27.36 -9.88 31.80
C ALA A 217 25.89 -9.43 31.76
N MET A 218 25.60 -8.20 32.21
CA MET A 218 24.25 -7.64 32.15
C MET A 218 23.81 -7.39 30.70
N ILE A 219 24.72 -6.89 29.85
CA ILE A 219 24.46 -6.65 28.42
C ILE A 219 24.28 -7.99 27.67
N SER A 220 25.09 -9.01 27.98
CA SER A 220 24.94 -10.36 27.41
C SER A 220 23.57 -10.95 27.77
N ASN A 221 23.21 -10.91 29.05
CA ASN A 221 21.93 -11.42 29.54
C ASN A 221 20.73 -10.70 28.91
N TYR A 222 20.84 -9.40 28.64
CA TYR A 222 19.79 -8.64 27.93
C TYR A 222 19.48 -9.21 26.53
N PHE A 223 20.50 -9.63 25.79
CA PHE A 223 20.31 -10.21 24.45
C PHE A 223 20.02 -11.73 24.48
N GLU A 224 20.47 -12.43 25.51
CA GLU A 224 20.21 -13.86 25.71
C GLU A 224 18.77 -14.14 26.16
N SER A 225 18.25 -13.30 27.07
CA SER A 225 16.94 -13.50 27.71
C SER A 225 15.97 -12.36 27.32
N PRO A 226 15.31 -12.45 26.14
CA PRO A 226 14.33 -11.46 25.72
C PRO A 226 13.15 -11.43 26.69
N LYS A 227 12.54 -10.24 26.84
CA LYS A 227 11.37 -10.05 27.72
C LYS A 227 10.16 -10.86 27.25
N GLN A 228 9.90 -10.84 25.94
CA GLN A 228 8.79 -11.57 25.34
C GLN A 228 9.10 -11.93 23.89
N ILE A 229 8.72 -13.15 23.48
CA ILE A 229 8.73 -13.56 22.08
C ILE A 229 7.27 -13.81 21.69
N THR A 230 6.78 -13.03 20.72
CA THR A 230 5.40 -13.11 20.24
C THR A 230 5.42 -13.52 18.78
N ASP A 231 4.64 -14.55 18.44
CA ASP A 231 4.37 -14.92 17.06
C ASP A 231 3.17 -14.13 16.55
N LEU A 232 3.36 -13.39 15.46
CA LEU A 232 2.29 -12.66 14.80
C LEU A 232 1.69 -13.58 13.72
N SER A 233 0.47 -14.03 13.98
CA SER A 233 -0.22 -14.98 13.11
C SER A 233 -0.51 -14.37 11.73
N THR A 234 -0.17 -15.12 10.70
CA THR A 234 -0.56 -14.86 9.30
C THR A 234 -1.63 -15.88 8.87
N PRO A 235 -2.34 -15.63 7.75
CA PRO A 235 -3.27 -16.62 7.22
C PRO A 235 -2.60 -18.00 7.03
N PRO A 236 -3.31 -19.12 7.28
CA PRO A 236 -2.73 -20.45 7.17
C PRO A 236 -2.12 -20.72 5.80
N GLY A 237 -0.90 -21.23 5.75
CA GLY A 237 -0.19 -21.51 4.50
C GLY A 237 0.41 -20.29 3.79
N ALA A 238 0.17 -19.07 4.30
CA ALA A 238 0.81 -17.86 3.79
C ALA A 238 2.20 -17.66 4.41
N GLU A 239 3.20 -17.42 3.56
CA GLU A 239 4.57 -17.10 3.95
C GLU A 239 4.85 -15.62 3.70
N VAL A 240 5.47 -14.94 4.67
CA VAL A 240 5.85 -13.53 4.54
C VAL A 240 7.22 -13.41 3.89
N VAL A 241 7.26 -12.79 2.72
CA VAL A 241 8.50 -12.54 1.97
C VAL A 241 9.18 -11.27 2.45
N ASP A 242 8.40 -10.20 2.63
CA ASP A 242 8.91 -8.88 3.03
C ASP A 242 7.86 -8.13 3.85
N PHE A 243 8.26 -7.07 4.55
CA PHE A 243 7.31 -6.20 5.25
C PHE A 243 7.78 -4.74 5.31
N CYS A 244 6.81 -3.84 5.40
CA CYS A 244 7.01 -2.40 5.57
C CYS A 244 6.39 -1.93 6.88
N LEU A 245 7.17 -1.25 7.72
CA LEU A 245 6.70 -0.66 8.97
C LEU A 245 6.09 0.73 8.73
N ILE A 246 5.05 1.06 9.50
CA ILE A 246 4.40 2.37 9.48
C ILE A 246 4.81 3.14 10.75
N PRO A 247 5.89 3.94 10.71
CA PRO A 247 6.38 4.69 11.87
C PRO A 247 5.44 5.84 12.23
N ARG A 248 5.18 6.03 13.53
CA ARG A 248 4.40 7.17 14.03
C ARG A 248 5.26 8.32 14.51
N ALA A 249 6.44 8.04 15.08
CA ALA A 249 7.22 9.06 15.80
C ALA A 249 8.20 9.83 14.89
N SER A 250 9.00 9.13 14.07
CA SER A 250 9.92 9.78 13.15
C SER A 250 10.39 8.82 12.04
N PRO A 251 10.97 9.32 10.93
CA PRO A 251 11.50 8.49 9.86
C PRO A 251 12.86 7.83 10.18
N TYR A 252 13.42 8.06 11.38
CA TYR A 252 14.72 7.52 11.77
C TYR A 252 14.66 6.04 12.13
N TYR A 253 15.82 5.47 12.49
CA TYR A 253 15.96 4.04 12.83
C TYR A 253 15.49 3.11 11.71
N ALA A 254 15.81 3.47 10.45
CA ALA A 254 15.37 2.75 9.26
C ALA A 254 13.84 2.55 9.18
N GLY A 255 13.06 3.51 9.68
CA GLY A 255 11.59 3.44 9.70
C GLY A 255 11.01 2.64 10.88
N GLY A 256 11.83 2.18 11.82
CA GLY A 256 11.42 1.39 12.98
C GLY A 256 11.02 2.22 14.21
N HIS A 257 10.75 3.52 14.09
CA HIS A 257 10.46 4.37 15.25
C HIS A 257 8.97 4.41 15.60
N ASP A 258 8.62 3.75 16.69
CA ASP A 258 7.28 3.64 17.26
C ASP A 258 6.23 3.23 16.20
N PRO A 259 6.42 2.08 15.52
CA PRO A 259 5.52 1.67 14.46
C PRO A 259 4.14 1.30 15.03
N ILE A 260 3.08 1.78 14.36
CA ILE A 260 1.69 1.51 14.75
C ILE A 260 1.11 0.27 14.06
N ALA A 261 1.64 -0.03 12.88
CA ALA A 261 1.21 -1.13 12.03
C ALA A 261 2.35 -1.54 11.10
N LEU A 262 2.19 -2.68 10.47
CA LEU A 262 3.04 -3.17 9.41
C LEU A 262 2.19 -3.70 8.25
N ILE A 263 2.70 -3.55 7.03
CA ILE A 263 2.14 -4.16 5.82
C ILE A 263 3.11 -5.25 5.39
N ALA A 264 2.67 -6.51 5.42
CA ALA A 264 3.46 -7.66 5.02
C ALA A 264 3.06 -8.12 3.61
N VAL A 265 4.07 -8.43 2.81
CA VAL A 265 3.95 -8.99 1.46
C VAL A 265 4.08 -10.50 1.56
N LEU A 266 3.04 -11.20 1.13
CA LEU A 266 3.00 -12.66 1.11
C LEU A 266 3.67 -13.22 -0.15
N SER A 267 4.06 -14.50 -0.11
CA SER A 267 4.62 -15.21 -1.25
C SER A 267 3.66 -15.33 -2.44
N SER A 268 2.34 -15.18 -2.21
CA SER A 268 1.31 -15.05 -3.24
C SER A 268 1.32 -13.70 -3.98
N GLY A 269 2.02 -12.69 -3.44
CA GLY A 269 1.93 -11.29 -3.89
C GLY A 269 0.84 -10.48 -3.19
N GLU A 270 0.02 -11.10 -2.33
CA GLU A 270 -0.97 -10.41 -1.53
C GLU A 270 -0.34 -9.59 -0.40
N LEU A 271 -1.08 -8.57 0.02
CA LEU A 271 -0.75 -7.73 1.15
C LEU A 271 -1.68 -8.06 2.32
N ILE A 272 -1.10 -8.10 3.51
CA ILE A 272 -1.83 -8.13 4.77
C ILE A 272 -1.35 -6.99 5.66
N THR A 273 -2.26 -6.41 6.45
CA THR A 273 -1.90 -5.38 7.43
C THR A 273 -2.10 -5.93 8.83
N LEU A 274 -1.07 -5.82 9.66
CA LEU A 274 -1.12 -6.20 11.06
C LEU A 274 -0.89 -4.97 11.94
N SER A 275 -1.68 -4.87 13.01
CA SER A 275 -1.40 -3.96 14.12
C SER A 275 -0.07 -4.35 14.78
N PHE A 276 0.70 -3.36 15.22
CA PHE A 276 1.99 -3.59 15.87
C PHE A 276 2.01 -2.92 17.25
N PRO A 277 2.52 -3.58 18.32
CA PRO A 277 3.20 -4.88 18.34
C PRO A 277 2.27 -6.11 18.54
N SER A 278 0.96 -5.92 18.60
CA SER A 278 -0.01 -6.99 18.94
C SER A 278 -0.15 -8.08 17.88
N GLY A 279 0.07 -7.76 16.60
CA GLY A 279 -0.01 -8.72 15.50
C GLY A 279 -1.43 -9.06 15.05
N HIS A 280 -2.45 -8.33 15.50
CA HIS A 280 -3.83 -8.57 15.06
C HIS A 280 -4.03 -8.06 13.63
N PRO A 281 -4.66 -8.85 12.74
CA PRO A 281 -5.01 -8.39 11.39
C PRO A 281 -5.97 -7.21 11.49
N ILE A 282 -5.67 -6.17 10.72
CA ILE A 282 -6.51 -4.96 10.62
C ILE A 282 -6.83 -4.69 9.16
N THR A 283 -8.03 -4.20 8.90
CA THR A 283 -8.41 -3.80 7.55
C THR A 283 -7.96 -2.36 7.30
N PRO A 284 -7.15 -2.08 6.26
CA PRO A 284 -6.62 -0.73 6.01
C PRO A 284 -7.58 0.15 5.19
N THR A 285 -8.88 -0.16 5.17
CA THR A 285 -9.91 0.64 4.47
C THR A 285 -9.85 2.09 4.96
N ASN A 286 -9.84 3.04 4.04
CA ASN A 286 -9.67 4.49 4.30
C ASN A 286 -8.34 4.90 4.97
N MET A 287 -7.39 3.97 5.14
CA MET A 287 -6.02 4.25 5.60
C MET A 287 -5.01 4.22 4.45
N ILE A 288 -5.30 3.46 3.39
CA ILE A 288 -4.52 3.37 2.15
C ILE A 288 -5.42 3.71 0.95
N HIS A 289 -4.78 4.05 -0.18
CA HIS A 289 -5.51 4.35 -1.40
C HIS A 289 -6.27 3.10 -1.93
N PRO A 290 -7.51 3.25 -2.47
CA PRO A 290 -8.31 2.12 -2.93
C PRO A 290 -7.63 1.22 -3.98
N SER A 291 -6.69 1.74 -4.76
CA SER A 291 -5.93 0.94 -5.73
C SER A 291 -5.15 -0.21 -5.08
N LEU A 292 -4.67 -0.04 -3.84
CA LEU A 292 -3.97 -1.10 -3.11
C LEU A 292 -4.92 -2.17 -2.56
N SER A 293 -6.24 -1.91 -2.53
CA SER A 293 -7.21 -2.93 -2.11
C SER A 293 -7.26 -4.12 -3.07
N PHE A 294 -6.87 -3.95 -4.34
CA PHE A 294 -6.85 -5.02 -5.34
C PHE A 294 -5.89 -6.16 -5.02
N VAL A 295 -4.92 -5.90 -4.15
CA VAL A 295 -3.94 -6.87 -3.66
C VAL A 295 -4.05 -7.08 -2.14
N HIS A 296 -5.07 -6.52 -1.49
CA HIS A 296 -5.21 -6.49 -0.03
C HIS A 296 -6.60 -6.96 0.47
N PRO A 297 -6.84 -8.29 0.51
CA PRO A 297 -6.26 -9.35 -0.33
C PRO A 297 -6.78 -9.28 -1.78
N PHE A 298 -6.45 -10.27 -2.63
CA PHE A 298 -6.88 -10.24 -4.03
C PHE A 298 -8.40 -10.15 -4.20
N VAL A 299 -8.82 -9.46 -5.26
CA VAL A 299 -10.22 -9.31 -5.66
C VAL A 299 -10.66 -10.50 -6.50
N ASN A 300 -11.71 -11.17 -6.06
CA ASN A 300 -12.29 -12.32 -6.76
C ASN A 300 -13.36 -11.92 -7.78
N LYS A 301 -14.18 -10.92 -7.45
CA LYS A 301 -15.29 -10.44 -8.29
C LYS A 301 -15.42 -8.92 -8.16
N MET A 302 -15.77 -8.26 -9.26
CA MET A 302 -16.08 -6.84 -9.27
C MET A 302 -17.33 -6.54 -10.10
N THR A 303 -18.03 -5.48 -9.74
CA THR A 303 -19.19 -4.98 -10.47
C THR A 303 -19.18 -3.46 -10.47
N LEU A 304 -19.54 -2.85 -11.60
CA LEU A 304 -19.77 -1.40 -11.71
C LEU A 304 -21.27 -1.13 -11.64
N THR A 305 -21.70 -0.23 -10.76
CA THR A 305 -23.12 0.14 -10.63
C THR A 305 -23.28 1.66 -10.66
N PRO A 306 -24.15 2.20 -11.53
CA PRO A 306 -24.55 3.60 -11.44
C PRO A 306 -25.47 3.78 -10.21
N VAL A 307 -25.09 4.69 -9.32
CA VAL A 307 -25.82 5.01 -8.10
C VAL A 307 -26.26 6.47 -8.16
N ASP A 308 -27.51 6.74 -7.79
CA ASP A 308 -28.02 8.11 -7.74
C ASP A 308 -27.12 8.97 -6.84
N ARG A 309 -26.72 10.15 -7.33
CA ARG A 309 -25.81 11.04 -6.62
C ARG A 309 -26.33 11.41 -5.24
N SER A 310 -27.62 11.72 -5.09
CA SER A 310 -28.19 12.10 -3.81
C SER A 310 -28.18 10.95 -2.81
N ALA A 311 -28.43 9.72 -3.28
CA ALA A 311 -28.29 8.52 -2.49
C ALA A 311 -26.83 8.30 -2.07
N TRP A 312 -25.89 8.30 -3.02
CA TRP A 312 -24.46 8.05 -2.77
C TRP A 312 -23.84 9.05 -1.78
N LEU A 313 -24.18 10.32 -1.88
CA LEU A 313 -23.69 11.35 -0.95
C LEU A 313 -24.16 11.13 0.49
N GLY A 314 -25.31 10.47 0.67
CA GLY A 314 -25.84 10.08 1.98
C GLY A 314 -25.17 8.83 2.57
N LEU A 315 -24.49 8.03 1.75
CA LEU A 315 -23.81 6.80 2.16
C LEU A 315 -22.39 7.10 2.66
N ARG A 316 -22.30 7.63 3.88
CA ARG A 316 -21.02 7.85 4.59
C ARG A 316 -20.87 6.92 5.78
N GLU A 317 -19.95 5.98 5.67
CA GLU A 317 -19.71 4.99 6.72
C GLU A 317 -19.09 5.66 7.95
N ARG A 318 -19.51 5.21 9.14
CA ARG A 318 -18.91 5.59 10.41
C ARG A 318 -18.47 4.33 11.14
N ARG A 319 -17.16 4.07 11.10
CA ARG A 319 -16.51 2.96 11.79
C ARG A 319 -15.45 3.48 12.76
N SER A 320 -15.26 2.76 13.85
CA SER A 320 -14.11 2.89 14.73
C SER A 320 -12.84 2.52 13.96
N GLN A 321 -12.05 3.53 13.60
CA GLN A 321 -10.81 3.36 12.85
C GLN A 321 -9.62 3.88 13.66
N GLY A 322 -8.47 3.24 13.45
CA GLY A 322 -7.19 3.73 13.96
C GLY A 322 -6.74 5.03 13.29
N PRO A 323 -5.58 5.57 13.69
CA PRO A 323 -4.99 6.72 13.01
C PRO A 323 -4.70 6.40 11.54
N LYS A 324 -4.91 7.38 10.65
CA LYS A 324 -4.58 7.24 9.22
C LYS A 324 -3.09 6.98 9.03
N PHE A 325 -2.74 6.10 8.10
CA PHE A 325 -1.34 5.80 7.77
C PHE A 325 -0.71 6.88 6.90
N LEU A 326 -1.46 7.36 5.91
CA LEU A 326 -1.00 8.37 4.95
C LEU A 326 -1.66 9.71 5.26
N LEU A 327 -0.83 10.72 5.52
CA LEU A 327 -1.25 12.10 5.78
C LEU A 327 -0.65 13.11 4.78
N GLY A 328 0.34 12.69 3.99
CA GLY A 328 1.06 13.55 3.06
C GLY A 328 0.37 13.68 1.71
N GLY A 329 0.77 14.70 0.95
CA GLY A 329 0.20 15.04 -0.34
C GLY A 329 -1.04 15.94 -0.24
N ALA A 330 -1.38 16.60 -1.34
CA ALA A 330 -2.62 17.34 -1.50
C ALA A 330 -3.33 16.87 -2.78
N GLU A 331 -4.64 16.66 -2.65
CA GLU A 331 -5.50 16.23 -3.75
C GLU A 331 -5.52 17.31 -4.86
N GLY A 332 -5.33 16.87 -6.11
CA GLY A 332 -5.43 17.75 -7.27
C GLY A 332 -6.87 18.20 -7.46
N LYS A 333 -7.11 19.50 -7.63
CA LYS A 333 -8.45 20.02 -7.90
C LYS A 333 -8.84 19.70 -9.33
N LYS A 334 -9.80 18.80 -9.51
CA LYS A 334 -10.48 18.60 -10.79
C LYS A 334 -11.70 19.51 -10.90
N VAL A 335 -12.20 19.69 -12.12
CA VAL A 335 -13.46 20.41 -12.30
C VAL A 335 -14.60 19.54 -11.79
N LEU A 336 -15.36 20.06 -10.82
CA LEU A 336 -16.59 19.42 -10.38
C LEU A 336 -17.61 19.42 -11.53
N LYS A 337 -17.89 18.24 -12.09
CA LYS A 337 -18.95 18.03 -13.06
C LYS A 337 -20.12 17.40 -12.33
N ARG A 338 -21.31 17.97 -12.50
CA ARG A 338 -22.52 17.45 -11.86
C ARG A 338 -23.15 16.41 -12.77
N PHE A 339 -22.92 15.14 -12.43
CA PHE A 339 -23.66 14.00 -12.99
C PHE A 339 -24.80 13.59 -12.06
N GLU A 340 -25.91 13.13 -12.63
CA GLU A 340 -27.05 12.60 -11.85
C GLU A 340 -26.69 11.27 -11.18
N ASP A 341 -25.90 10.44 -11.88
CA ASP A 341 -25.41 9.16 -11.39
C ASP A 341 -23.90 9.16 -11.17
N ARG A 342 -23.47 8.53 -10.07
CA ARG A 342 -22.07 8.26 -9.74
C ARG A 342 -21.72 6.81 -10.07
N ASN A 343 -20.51 6.60 -10.57
CA ASN A 343 -20.01 5.27 -10.94
C ASN A 343 -19.36 4.61 -9.72
N VAL A 344 -20.08 3.71 -9.06
CA VAL A 344 -19.59 3.02 -7.86
C VAL A 344 -19.12 1.62 -8.24
N ILE A 345 -17.85 1.32 -7.95
CA ILE A 345 -17.32 -0.04 -8.02
C ILE A 345 -17.62 -0.76 -6.72
N THR A 346 -18.02 -2.01 -6.83
CA THR A 346 -18.11 -2.96 -5.71
C THR A 346 -17.11 -4.09 -5.98
N THR A 347 -16.17 -4.35 -5.07
CA THR A 347 -15.21 -5.46 -5.16
C THR A 347 -15.37 -6.42 -3.99
N ALA A 348 -15.36 -7.72 -4.27
CA ALA A 348 -15.29 -8.78 -3.28
C ALA A 348 -13.86 -9.34 -3.21
N HIS A 349 -13.32 -9.44 -1.99
CA HIS A 349 -11.98 -9.93 -1.71
C HIS A 349 -12.01 -11.37 -1.19
N ALA A 350 -10.88 -12.07 -1.30
CA ALA A 350 -10.74 -13.46 -0.91
C ALA A 350 -11.01 -13.74 0.59
N ASP A 351 -10.84 -12.74 1.46
CA ASP A 351 -11.12 -12.83 2.90
C ASP A 351 -12.61 -12.62 3.26
N GLY A 352 -13.47 -12.40 2.26
CA GLY A 352 -14.87 -12.07 2.46
C GLY A 352 -15.10 -10.62 2.88
N THR A 353 -14.15 -9.71 2.69
CA THR A 353 -14.44 -8.28 2.72
C THR A 353 -14.99 -7.84 1.37
N ILE A 354 -15.97 -6.94 1.39
CA ILE A 354 -16.48 -6.29 0.18
C ILE A 354 -16.28 -4.78 0.36
N ARG A 355 -15.79 -4.12 -0.68
CA ARG A 355 -15.49 -2.69 -0.66
C ARG A 355 -16.24 -1.98 -1.78
N LEU A 356 -16.82 -0.82 -1.46
CA LEU A 356 -17.55 0.02 -2.39
C LEU A 356 -16.96 1.41 -2.40
N TRP A 357 -16.68 1.96 -3.58
CA TRP A 357 -16.17 3.32 -3.72
C TRP A 357 -16.49 3.91 -5.08
N ASP A 358 -16.46 5.24 -5.15
CA ASP A 358 -16.68 6.00 -6.37
C ASP A 358 -15.40 6.09 -7.20
N VAL A 359 -15.50 5.80 -8.50
CA VAL A 359 -14.38 5.90 -9.46
C VAL A 359 -14.33 7.27 -10.13
N GLY A 360 -15.42 8.04 -10.04
CA GLY A 360 -15.59 9.31 -10.73
C GLY A 360 -15.77 9.16 -12.25
N HIS A 361 -15.93 10.32 -12.89
CA HIS A 361 -16.13 10.50 -14.33
C HIS A 361 -15.06 11.41 -14.95
N ASP A 362 -13.84 11.34 -14.40
CA ASP A 362 -12.81 12.38 -14.59
C ASP A 362 -13.29 13.77 -14.13
N ASP A 363 -13.84 13.78 -12.93
CA ASP A 363 -14.34 14.93 -12.18
C ASP A 363 -13.83 14.89 -10.73
N GLU A 364 -14.16 15.92 -9.95
CA GLU A 364 -13.90 15.93 -8.51
C GLU A 364 -14.83 14.93 -7.79
N ILE A 365 -14.26 14.09 -6.92
CA ILE A 365 -15.02 13.06 -6.21
C ILE A 365 -15.61 13.65 -4.93
N GLU A 366 -16.93 13.76 -4.88
CA GLU A 366 -17.64 14.40 -3.75
C GLU A 366 -17.74 13.50 -2.50
N ASN A 367 -17.73 12.19 -2.68
CA ASN A 367 -17.69 11.18 -1.62
C ASN A 367 -16.62 10.13 -1.95
N GLY A 368 -15.39 10.38 -1.48
CA GLY A 368 -14.23 9.53 -1.74
C GLY A 368 -13.96 8.46 -0.68
N ASP A 369 -14.79 8.37 0.37
CA ASP A 369 -14.64 7.35 1.39
C ASP A 369 -15.07 5.98 0.85
N VAL A 370 -14.30 4.94 1.16
CA VAL A 370 -14.63 3.55 0.87
C VAL A 370 -15.57 3.01 1.93
N ILE A 371 -16.65 2.38 1.50
CA ILE A 371 -17.57 1.63 2.36
C ILE A 371 -17.10 0.17 2.40
N GLN A 372 -17.00 -0.42 3.59
CA GLN A 372 -16.61 -1.80 3.82
C GLN A 372 -17.79 -2.63 4.36
N VAL A 373 -17.94 -3.83 3.83
CA VAL A 373 -18.91 -4.83 4.26
C VAL A 373 -18.18 -6.12 4.64
N ASP A 374 -18.46 -6.63 5.84
CA ASP A 374 -17.80 -7.82 6.39
C ASP A 374 -18.68 -9.08 6.18
N LEU A 375 -18.52 -9.73 5.03
CA LEU A 375 -19.32 -10.90 4.64
C LEU A 375 -19.03 -12.12 5.51
N ALA A 376 -17.77 -12.38 5.81
CA ALA A 376 -17.36 -13.52 6.64
C ALA A 376 -18.08 -13.54 7.99
N ARG A 377 -18.22 -12.35 8.60
CA ARG A 377 -18.93 -12.17 9.86
C ARG A 377 -20.44 -12.39 9.71
N ALA A 378 -21.04 -11.86 8.65
CA ALA A 378 -22.47 -12.05 8.36
C ALA A 378 -22.84 -13.54 8.14
N VAL A 379 -21.99 -14.28 7.42
CA VAL A 379 -22.15 -15.73 7.21
C VAL A 379 -21.89 -16.52 8.50
N GLY A 380 -21.01 -16.01 9.37
CA GLY A 380 -20.63 -16.63 10.64
C GLY A 380 -19.43 -17.57 10.54
N ARG A 381 -18.60 -17.43 9.49
CA ARG A 381 -17.40 -18.25 9.25
C ARG A 381 -16.35 -17.50 8.43
N VAL A 382 -15.08 -17.86 8.62
CA VAL A 382 -13.94 -17.21 7.95
C VAL A 382 -13.59 -17.88 6.61
N SER A 383 -13.89 -19.17 6.45
CA SER A 383 -13.58 -19.94 5.23
C SER A 383 -14.81 -20.21 4.39
N ASN A 384 -14.59 -20.49 3.09
CA ASN A 384 -15.64 -20.80 2.11
C ASN A 384 -16.68 -19.67 1.97
N VAL A 385 -16.19 -18.44 1.89
CA VAL A 385 -16.95 -17.19 1.73
C VAL A 385 -16.70 -16.54 0.36
N GLU A 386 -16.39 -17.37 -0.64
CA GLU A 386 -16.12 -16.90 -1.99
C GLU A 386 -17.38 -16.36 -2.66
N VAL A 387 -17.33 -15.11 -3.09
CA VAL A 387 -18.43 -14.39 -3.74
C VAL A 387 -18.48 -14.74 -5.22
N THR A 388 -19.65 -15.13 -5.70
CA THR A 388 -19.90 -15.40 -7.13
C THR A 388 -20.63 -14.26 -7.81
N GLU A 389 -21.64 -13.71 -7.14
CA GLU A 389 -22.49 -12.65 -7.69
C GLU A 389 -22.75 -11.53 -6.65
N MET A 390 -22.82 -10.29 -7.13
CA MET A 390 -23.07 -9.10 -6.31
C MET A 390 -24.06 -8.19 -7.00
N ALA A 391 -25.02 -7.66 -6.25
CA ALA A 391 -26.00 -6.71 -6.77
C ALA A 391 -26.24 -5.57 -5.77
N LEU A 392 -25.79 -4.37 -6.13
CA LEU A 392 -26.03 -3.12 -5.39
C LEU A 392 -27.28 -2.43 -5.93
N SER A 393 -28.15 -1.97 -5.02
CA SER A 393 -29.29 -1.12 -5.37
C SER A 393 -28.85 0.34 -5.47
N GLY A 394 -28.96 0.93 -6.67
CA GLY A 394 -28.50 2.29 -6.96
C GLY A 394 -29.25 3.43 -6.25
N SER A 395 -30.33 3.16 -5.52
CA SER A 395 -31.13 4.20 -4.85
C SER A 395 -31.44 3.91 -3.37
N THR A 396 -31.42 2.65 -2.93
CA THR A 396 -31.84 2.28 -1.56
C THR A 396 -30.69 2.04 -0.59
N GLY A 397 -29.44 1.98 -1.06
CA GLY A 397 -28.30 1.65 -0.20
C GLY A 397 -28.36 0.22 0.33
N GLU A 398 -28.86 -0.72 -0.48
CA GLU A 398 -28.96 -2.14 -0.16
C GLU A 398 -28.06 -2.95 -1.09
N LEU A 399 -27.44 -4.00 -0.54
CA LEU A 399 -26.49 -4.85 -1.26
C LEU A 399 -26.87 -6.32 -1.05
N SER A 400 -26.96 -7.08 -2.14
CA SER A 400 -27.09 -8.53 -2.08
C SER A 400 -25.82 -9.19 -2.60
N VAL A 401 -25.42 -10.27 -1.92
CA VAL A 401 -24.20 -11.03 -2.20
C VAL A 401 -24.55 -12.51 -2.28
N GLY A 402 -24.16 -13.16 -3.36
CA GLY A 402 -24.27 -14.60 -3.56
C GLY A 402 -22.92 -15.28 -3.41
N LEU A 403 -22.90 -16.42 -2.72
CA LEU A 403 -21.71 -17.21 -2.47
C LEU A 403 -21.65 -18.46 -3.34
N ARG A 404 -20.42 -18.96 -3.58
CA ARG A 404 -20.18 -20.28 -4.21
C ARG A 404 -20.79 -21.42 -3.41
N SER A 405 -20.91 -21.26 -2.09
CA SER A 405 -21.57 -22.23 -1.20
C SER A 405 -23.07 -22.34 -1.41
N GLY A 406 -23.71 -21.41 -2.13
CA GLY A 406 -25.16 -21.36 -2.31
C GLY A 406 -25.91 -20.51 -1.29
N GLU A 407 -25.19 -19.73 -0.48
CA GLU A 407 -25.79 -18.78 0.46
C GLU A 407 -25.98 -17.41 -0.21
N VAL A 408 -27.10 -16.74 0.08
CA VAL A 408 -27.37 -15.36 -0.35
C VAL A 408 -27.51 -14.49 0.90
N VAL A 409 -26.64 -13.48 1.03
CA VAL A 409 -26.63 -12.54 2.14
C VAL A 409 -27.10 -11.17 1.65
N ILE A 410 -28.00 -10.55 2.41
CA ILE A 410 -28.54 -9.23 2.09
C ILE A 410 -28.14 -8.25 3.18
N PHE A 411 -27.63 -7.09 2.76
CA PHE A 411 -27.21 -5.97 3.58
C PHE A 411 -28.08 -4.76 3.29
N ARG A 412 -28.31 -3.95 4.32
CA ARG A 412 -29.07 -2.70 4.24
C ARG A 412 -28.33 -1.60 4.99
N TRP A 413 -28.28 -0.41 4.40
CA TRP A 413 -27.74 0.76 5.07
C TRP A 413 -28.52 1.09 6.34
N GLY A 414 -27.82 1.29 7.45
CA GLY A 414 -28.46 1.58 8.73
C GLY A 414 -27.51 1.99 9.84
N SER A 415 -28.07 2.25 11.02
CA SER A 415 -27.33 2.50 12.25
C SER A 415 -27.27 1.21 13.07
N ASN A 416 -26.07 0.88 13.57
CA ASN A 416 -25.87 -0.33 14.36
C ASN A 416 -26.41 -0.13 15.79
N GLY A 417 -27.42 -0.93 16.17
CA GLY A 417 -27.98 -0.92 17.51
C GLY A 417 -27.10 -1.60 18.56
N SER A 418 -26.19 -2.49 18.14
CA SER A 418 -25.27 -3.24 19.00
C SER A 418 -23.82 -2.74 18.92
N PHE A 419 -23.63 -1.44 18.64
CA PHE A 419 -22.30 -0.84 18.55
C PHE A 419 -21.46 -1.08 19.82
N GLY A 420 -20.24 -1.59 19.65
CA GLY A 420 -19.33 -1.96 20.74
C GLY A 420 -19.62 -3.30 21.42
N HIS A 421 -20.70 -4.00 21.04
CA HIS A 421 -21.05 -5.32 21.56
C HIS A 421 -20.91 -6.39 20.47
N GLU A 422 -20.30 -7.50 20.83
CA GLU A 422 -20.12 -8.65 19.96
C GLU A 422 -21.01 -9.81 20.42
N GLU A 423 -21.88 -10.27 19.53
CA GLU A 423 -22.72 -11.44 19.73
C GLU A 423 -22.22 -12.63 18.88
N PRO A 424 -22.31 -13.87 19.40
CA PRO A 424 -21.94 -15.04 18.63
C PRO A 424 -22.87 -15.22 17.43
N ALA A 425 -22.35 -15.72 16.32
CA ALA A 425 -23.12 -15.88 15.09
C ALA A 425 -24.38 -16.77 15.27
N GLY A 426 -24.30 -17.81 16.10
CA GLY A 426 -25.37 -18.81 16.25
C GLY A 426 -25.53 -19.72 15.03
N ALA A 427 -26.44 -20.68 15.10
CA ALA A 427 -26.75 -21.56 13.98
C ALA A 427 -27.64 -20.86 12.94
N ASN A 428 -27.53 -21.26 11.66
CA ASN A 428 -28.45 -20.83 10.62
C ASN A 428 -29.76 -21.64 10.69
N GLU A 429 -30.88 -21.05 10.29
CA GLU A 429 -32.25 -21.60 10.40
C GLU A 429 -32.53 -22.81 9.49
N GLY A 430 -31.55 -23.21 8.67
CA GLY A 430 -31.63 -24.36 7.76
C GLY A 430 -32.09 -24.01 6.34
N PRO A 431 -32.21 -25.02 5.46
CA PRO A 431 -32.43 -24.81 4.03
C PRO A 431 -33.81 -24.22 3.73
N GLY A 432 -33.85 -23.27 2.80
CA GLY A 432 -35.07 -22.60 2.32
C GLY A 432 -35.67 -21.58 3.28
N LYS A 433 -35.06 -21.37 4.45
CA LYS A 433 -35.50 -20.40 5.45
C LYS A 433 -34.55 -19.21 5.51
N LEU A 434 -35.14 -18.04 5.77
CA LEU A 434 -34.39 -16.82 5.99
C LEU A 434 -33.88 -16.76 7.44
N THR A 435 -32.57 -16.80 7.59
CA THR A 435 -31.88 -16.58 8.87
C THR A 435 -31.76 -15.08 9.11
N LYS A 436 -32.14 -14.61 10.30
CA LYS A 436 -31.91 -13.22 10.71
C LYS A 436 -30.46 -13.09 11.17
N VAL A 437 -29.68 -12.26 10.49
CA VAL A 437 -28.23 -12.06 10.76
C VAL A 437 -27.89 -10.64 11.20
N ALA A 438 -28.89 -9.85 11.59
CA ALA A 438 -28.74 -8.46 11.98
C ALA A 438 -27.86 -8.22 13.21
N HIS A 439 -27.69 -9.23 14.08
CA HIS A 439 -26.77 -9.18 15.23
C HIS A 439 -25.31 -9.46 14.85
N ARG A 440 -25.05 -10.03 13.66
CA ARG A 440 -23.70 -10.38 13.18
C ARG A 440 -22.96 -9.17 12.58
N THR A 441 -23.17 -8.00 13.15
CA THR A 441 -22.54 -6.73 12.75
C THR A 441 -21.14 -6.59 13.34
N ASP A 442 -20.24 -5.86 12.66
CA ASP A 442 -18.96 -5.47 13.25
C ASP A 442 -19.20 -4.56 14.47
N PRO A 443 -18.69 -4.88 15.67
CA PRO A 443 -18.80 -4.01 16.85
C PRO A 443 -18.16 -2.63 16.62
N GLY A 444 -17.18 -2.53 15.71
CA GLY A 444 -16.56 -1.27 15.29
C GLY A 444 -17.43 -0.42 14.37
N LEU A 445 -18.50 -0.96 13.77
CA LEU A 445 -19.33 -0.26 12.81
C LEU A 445 -20.51 0.44 13.49
N LYS A 446 -20.55 1.78 13.47
CA LYS A 446 -21.66 2.57 14.02
C LYS A 446 -22.76 2.81 12.99
N GLN A 447 -22.39 3.12 11.75
CA GLN A 447 -23.33 3.37 10.65
C GLN A 447 -22.70 2.88 9.34
N GLY A 448 -23.43 2.11 8.55
CA GLY A 448 -22.94 1.55 7.29
C GLY A 448 -23.90 0.49 6.73
N LEU A 449 -23.39 -0.37 5.86
CA LEU A 449 -24.13 -1.54 5.35
C LEU A 449 -24.15 -2.66 6.41
N LEU A 450 -25.31 -2.89 7.02
CA LEU A 450 -25.50 -3.89 8.07
C LEU A 450 -26.14 -5.16 7.48
N PRO A 451 -25.73 -6.36 7.92
CA PRO A 451 -26.40 -7.59 7.54
C PRO A 451 -27.87 -7.56 7.96
N LEU A 452 -28.75 -8.02 7.08
CA LEU A 452 -30.20 -8.07 7.32
C LEU A 452 -30.65 -9.53 7.46
N THR A 453 -30.44 -10.32 6.40
CA THR A 453 -30.88 -11.72 6.34
C THR A 453 -29.94 -12.56 5.47
N LEU A 454 -29.92 -13.86 5.74
CA LEU A 454 -29.17 -14.87 5.01
C LEU A 454 -30.13 -15.98 4.58
N LEU A 455 -30.10 -16.35 3.30
CA LEU A 455 -30.81 -17.49 2.74
C LEU A 455 -29.80 -18.57 2.37
N ASP A 456 -30.01 -19.81 2.82
CA ASP A 456 -29.32 -20.99 2.32
C ASP A 456 -30.35 -21.90 1.64
N MET A 457 -30.17 -22.20 0.36
CA MET A 457 -31.07 -23.11 -0.38
C MET A 457 -30.51 -24.53 -0.50
N GLN A 458 -29.21 -24.73 -0.27
CA GLN A 458 -28.48 -25.98 -0.56
C GLN A 458 -28.69 -26.48 -2.00
N GLN A 459 -28.76 -25.55 -2.97
CA GLN A 459 -28.98 -25.83 -4.40
C GLN A 459 -27.73 -25.52 -5.25
N GLY A 460 -26.53 -25.69 -4.68
CA GLY A 460 -25.27 -25.36 -5.36
C GLY A 460 -24.99 -23.86 -5.42
N SER A 461 -24.02 -23.46 -6.23
CA SER A 461 -23.53 -22.08 -6.30
C SER A 461 -24.61 -21.09 -6.73
N VAL A 462 -24.55 -19.85 -6.23
CA VAL A 462 -25.38 -18.76 -6.76
C VAL A 462 -24.87 -18.38 -8.15
N THR A 463 -25.73 -18.46 -9.17
CA THR A 463 -25.39 -18.25 -10.58
C THR A 463 -25.92 -16.93 -11.16
N ALA A 464 -26.97 -16.37 -10.56
CA ALA A 464 -27.54 -15.08 -10.95
C ALA A 464 -28.14 -14.39 -9.72
N LEU A 465 -27.95 -13.09 -9.61
CA LEU A 465 -28.47 -12.30 -8.49
C LEU A 465 -28.87 -10.91 -8.97
N LYS A 466 -30.09 -10.48 -8.62
CA LYS A 466 -30.53 -9.11 -8.87
C LYS A 466 -31.22 -8.51 -7.65
N HIS A 467 -30.79 -7.31 -7.29
CA HIS A 467 -31.40 -6.46 -6.28
C HIS A 467 -32.20 -5.35 -6.98
N SER A 468 -33.51 -5.30 -6.74
CA SER A 468 -34.37 -4.26 -7.32
C SER A 468 -34.42 -3.00 -6.46
N GLN A 469 -34.69 -1.86 -7.05
CA GLN A 469 -34.83 -0.59 -6.31
C GLN A 469 -36.14 -0.47 -5.53
N VAL A 470 -36.99 -1.49 -5.56
CA VAL A 470 -38.34 -1.50 -4.95
C VAL A 470 -38.50 -2.56 -3.85
N GLY A 471 -37.38 -3.09 -3.35
CA GLY A 471 -37.35 -3.98 -2.19
C GLY A 471 -37.57 -5.47 -2.49
N PHE A 472 -37.43 -5.89 -3.75
CA PHE A 472 -37.37 -7.31 -4.13
C PHE A 472 -35.96 -7.75 -4.48
N VAL A 473 -35.61 -8.97 -4.12
CA VAL A 473 -34.34 -9.63 -4.49
C VAL A 473 -34.66 -10.95 -5.16
N ALA A 474 -33.99 -11.26 -6.26
CA ALA A 474 -34.11 -12.55 -6.91
C ALA A 474 -32.74 -13.22 -7.05
N ALA A 475 -32.68 -14.51 -6.73
CA ALA A 475 -31.47 -15.30 -6.76
C ALA A 475 -31.70 -16.61 -7.52
N GLY A 476 -30.78 -16.93 -8.42
CA GLY A 476 -30.71 -18.19 -9.16
C GLY A 476 -29.56 -19.04 -8.68
N PHE A 477 -29.76 -20.36 -8.67
CA PHE A 477 -28.80 -21.34 -8.19
C PHE A 477 -28.50 -22.38 -9.26
N GLU A 478 -27.30 -22.96 -9.21
CA GLU A 478 -26.80 -23.99 -10.12
C GLU A 478 -27.70 -25.24 -10.18
N GLY A 479 -28.38 -25.57 -9.09
CA GLY A 479 -29.39 -26.63 -9.01
C GLY A 479 -30.68 -26.35 -9.80
N GLY A 480 -30.78 -25.22 -10.52
CA GLY A 480 -31.92 -24.86 -11.34
C GLY A 480 -33.08 -24.22 -10.58
N SER A 481 -32.87 -23.82 -9.32
CA SER A 481 -33.88 -23.09 -8.54
C SER A 481 -33.76 -21.58 -8.72
N LEU A 482 -34.90 -20.90 -8.74
CA LEU A 482 -35.05 -19.45 -8.69
C LEU A 482 -35.87 -19.08 -7.45
N VAL A 483 -35.39 -18.11 -6.67
CA VAL A 483 -36.06 -17.62 -5.47
C VAL A 483 -36.29 -16.12 -5.60
N ILE A 484 -37.47 -15.64 -5.18
CA ILE A 484 -37.82 -14.22 -5.09
C ILE A 484 -38.14 -13.89 -3.62
N ILE A 485 -37.52 -12.84 -3.11
CA ILE A 485 -37.57 -12.39 -1.71
C ILE A 485 -38.15 -10.97 -1.68
N ASP A 486 -39.08 -10.72 -0.76
CA ASP A 486 -39.58 -9.37 -0.41
C ASP A 486 -38.91 -8.89 0.89
N LEU A 487 -38.26 -7.73 0.85
CA LEU A 487 -37.48 -7.16 1.97
C LEU A 487 -38.28 -6.28 2.94
N ARG A 488 -39.58 -6.08 2.73
CA ARG A 488 -40.45 -5.29 3.64
C ARG A 488 -40.76 -6.01 4.96
N GLY A 489 -40.65 -7.33 4.97
CA GLY A 489 -40.79 -8.19 6.14
C GLY A 489 -40.05 -9.51 5.92
N PRO A 490 -38.77 -9.43 5.51
CA PRO A 490 -38.00 -10.44 4.77
C PRO A 490 -38.66 -11.82 4.64
N ALA A 491 -39.26 -12.09 3.49
CA ALA A 491 -39.94 -13.35 3.23
C ALA A 491 -39.68 -13.85 1.80
N VAL A 492 -39.53 -15.16 1.64
CA VAL A 492 -39.52 -15.80 0.32
C VAL A 492 -40.95 -15.82 -0.21
N ILE A 493 -41.21 -15.07 -1.27
CA ILE A 493 -42.55 -14.95 -1.87
C ILE A 493 -42.78 -15.94 -3.02
N HIS A 494 -41.70 -16.49 -3.59
CA HIS A 494 -41.78 -17.47 -4.65
C HIS A 494 -40.50 -18.30 -4.77
N THR A 495 -40.68 -19.59 -5.05
CA THR A 495 -39.60 -20.52 -5.40
C THR A 495 -40.03 -21.31 -6.62
N ALA A 496 -39.26 -21.21 -7.71
CA ALA A 496 -39.49 -21.95 -8.95
C ALA A 496 -38.31 -22.88 -9.25
N ARG A 497 -38.58 -24.00 -9.93
CA ARG A 497 -37.55 -24.88 -10.50
C ARG A 497 -37.63 -24.84 -12.01
N LEU A 498 -36.51 -24.57 -12.69
CA LEU A 498 -36.44 -24.48 -14.14
C LEU A 498 -36.87 -25.77 -14.83
N SER A 499 -36.56 -26.93 -14.24
CA SER A 499 -37.00 -28.24 -14.74
C SER A 499 -38.52 -28.40 -14.80
N GLU A 500 -39.31 -27.59 -14.10
CA GLU A 500 -40.77 -27.56 -14.20
C GLU A 500 -41.25 -26.63 -15.31
N LEU A 501 -40.48 -25.60 -15.63
CA LEU A 501 -40.75 -24.60 -16.67
C LEU A 501 -40.45 -25.11 -18.08
N THR A 502 -39.58 -26.12 -18.21
CA THR A 502 -39.16 -26.68 -19.51
C THR A 502 -39.84 -27.99 -19.89
N LYS A 503 -40.72 -28.56 -19.04
CA LYS A 503 -41.39 -29.83 -19.35
C LYS A 503 -42.34 -29.72 -20.55
N PRO A 504 -42.24 -30.61 -21.55
CA PRO A 504 -43.24 -30.71 -22.61
C PRO A 504 -44.59 -31.17 -22.01
N SER A 505 -45.62 -30.32 -22.13
CA SER A 505 -47.00 -30.64 -21.75
C SER A 505 -47.42 -32.03 -22.25
N LYS A 506 -47.93 -32.86 -21.32
CA LYS A 506 -48.55 -34.17 -21.60
C LYS A 506 -49.85 -33.99 -22.39
N ARG A 507 -49.75 -33.82 -23.71
CA ARG A 507 -50.87 -34.06 -24.63
C ARG A 507 -50.60 -35.35 -25.40
N SER A 508 -51.30 -36.40 -24.95
CA SER A 508 -51.60 -37.66 -25.64
C SER A 508 -50.83 -37.96 -26.94
N SER A 509 -49.81 -38.81 -26.85
CA SER A 509 -49.42 -39.70 -27.94
C SER A 509 -49.08 -41.07 -27.36
N PHE A 510 -49.82 -42.09 -27.81
CA PHE A 510 -49.73 -43.49 -27.38
C PHE A 510 -48.54 -44.21 -28.04
N LEU A 511 -47.35 -43.60 -28.04
CA LEU A 511 -46.11 -44.29 -28.43
C LEU A 511 -45.04 -44.04 -27.37
N ARG A 512 -44.77 -45.09 -26.58
CA ARG A 512 -43.68 -45.16 -25.61
C ARG A 512 -42.34 -45.08 -26.35
N HIS A 513 -41.75 -43.89 -26.43
CA HIS A 513 -40.30 -43.75 -26.47
C HIS A 513 -39.78 -43.53 -25.05
N ARG A 514 -38.76 -44.30 -24.67
CA ARG A 514 -38.01 -44.13 -23.42
C ARG A 514 -37.57 -42.66 -23.29
N PRO A 515 -37.77 -41.98 -22.14
CA PRO A 515 -37.09 -40.71 -21.90
C PRO A 515 -35.59 -41.01 -21.82
N SER A 516 -34.79 -40.38 -22.68
CA SER A 516 -33.35 -40.27 -22.47
C SER A 516 -33.14 -39.34 -21.27
N ASP A 517 -32.55 -39.88 -20.21
CA ASP A 517 -32.41 -39.30 -18.87
C ASP A 517 -31.23 -38.32 -18.75
N ASP A 518 -30.80 -37.67 -19.84
CA ASP A 518 -29.57 -36.85 -19.89
C ASP A 518 -29.81 -35.50 -20.59
N ALA A 519 -30.83 -34.75 -20.16
CA ALA A 519 -30.84 -33.32 -20.46
C ALA A 519 -29.82 -32.65 -19.52
N PRO A 520 -28.87 -31.84 -20.03
CA PRO A 520 -27.90 -31.17 -19.17
C PRO A 520 -28.62 -30.28 -18.15
N PRO A 521 -28.12 -30.18 -16.92
CA PRO A 521 -28.72 -29.32 -15.90
C PRO A 521 -28.79 -27.87 -16.39
N GLU A 522 -29.97 -27.26 -16.29
CA GLU A 522 -30.22 -25.86 -16.65
C GLU A 522 -30.40 -25.01 -15.40
N TRP A 523 -29.76 -23.83 -15.37
CA TRP A 523 -29.84 -22.88 -14.25
C TRP A 523 -29.99 -21.43 -14.71
N PRO A 524 -30.50 -20.53 -13.84
CA PRO A 524 -30.68 -19.13 -14.20
C PRO A 524 -29.32 -18.45 -14.37
N THR A 525 -29.15 -17.67 -15.44
CA THR A 525 -27.89 -17.00 -15.78
C THR A 525 -27.99 -15.48 -15.72
N SER A 526 -29.18 -14.92 -15.91
CA SER A 526 -29.44 -13.48 -15.84
C SER A 526 -30.84 -13.25 -15.28
N ILE A 527 -31.00 -12.22 -14.46
CA ILE A 527 -32.27 -11.85 -13.81
C ILE A 527 -32.39 -10.33 -13.84
N GLU A 528 -33.55 -9.80 -14.21
CA GLU A 528 -33.82 -8.37 -14.21
C GLU A 528 -35.24 -8.06 -13.74
N PHE A 529 -35.42 -6.93 -13.06
CA PHE A 529 -36.73 -6.44 -12.64
C PHE A 529 -37.15 -5.26 -13.52
N GLY A 530 -38.30 -5.38 -14.19
CA GLY A 530 -38.87 -4.32 -15.03
C GLY A 530 -40.34 -4.07 -14.73
N VAL A 531 -40.80 -2.86 -15.05
CA VAL A 531 -42.22 -2.47 -15.00
C VAL A 531 -42.72 -2.35 -16.42
N LEU A 532 -43.51 -3.34 -16.86
CA LEU A 532 -43.99 -3.46 -18.23
C LEU A 532 -45.47 -3.82 -18.21
N THR A 533 -46.25 -3.25 -19.13
CA THR A 533 -47.63 -3.68 -19.38
C THR A 533 -47.60 -4.95 -20.24
N LEU A 534 -48.08 -6.06 -19.67
CA LEU A 534 -48.11 -7.35 -20.35
C LEU A 534 -49.43 -7.54 -21.12
N GLU A 535 -49.34 -7.68 -22.44
CA GLU A 535 -50.49 -7.94 -23.32
C GLU A 535 -50.62 -9.46 -23.55
N GLY A 536 -51.33 -10.15 -22.66
CA GLY A 536 -51.64 -11.59 -22.78
C GLY A 536 -50.88 -12.51 -21.82
N GLU A 537 -51.21 -13.81 -21.87
CA GLU A 537 -50.51 -14.88 -21.16
C GLU A 537 -49.63 -15.64 -22.18
N GLY A 538 -48.37 -15.86 -21.81
CA GLY A 538 -47.39 -16.51 -22.70
C GLY A 538 -47.49 -18.03 -22.68
N THR A 539 -46.67 -18.69 -23.50
CA THR A 539 -46.56 -20.15 -23.48
C THR A 539 -45.78 -20.64 -22.26
N ASN A 540 -45.92 -21.90 -21.88
CA ASN A 540 -45.15 -22.50 -20.79
C ASN A 540 -43.83 -23.15 -21.28
N ARG A 541 -43.23 -22.68 -22.39
CA ARG A 541 -42.04 -23.29 -22.99
C ARG A 541 -41.00 -22.23 -23.34
N GLY A 542 -39.76 -22.43 -22.89
CA GLY A 542 -38.63 -21.56 -23.22
C GLY A 542 -37.60 -21.43 -22.11
N ASN A 543 -36.43 -20.91 -22.43
CA ASN A 543 -35.32 -20.62 -21.50
C ASN A 543 -35.33 -19.16 -20.98
N PHE A 544 -36.24 -18.31 -21.47
CA PHE A 544 -36.57 -17.02 -20.87
C PHE A 544 -37.92 -17.12 -20.16
N ALA A 545 -37.96 -16.95 -18.84
CA ALA A 545 -39.18 -17.02 -18.04
C ALA A 545 -39.58 -15.63 -17.52
N THR A 546 -40.88 -15.32 -17.57
CA THR A 546 -41.48 -14.08 -17.08
C THR A 546 -42.38 -14.38 -15.88
N PHE A 547 -42.17 -13.65 -14.79
CA PHE A 547 -42.97 -13.71 -13.58
C PHE A 547 -43.63 -12.36 -13.31
N LYS A 548 -44.91 -12.37 -12.92
CA LYS A 548 -45.67 -11.20 -12.48
C LYS A 548 -45.62 -11.14 -10.95
N ILE A 549 -45.25 -9.99 -10.39
CA ILE A 549 -45.32 -9.74 -8.94
C ILE A 549 -46.59 -8.95 -8.67
N LEU A 550 -47.51 -9.53 -7.90
CA LEU A 550 -48.85 -8.99 -7.65
C LEU A 550 -49.02 -8.70 -6.15
N PRO A 551 -49.64 -7.57 -5.78
CA PRO A 551 -50.01 -7.32 -4.39
C PRO A 551 -51.11 -8.28 -3.95
N THR A 552 -51.08 -8.70 -2.69
CA THR A 552 -52.12 -9.52 -2.05
C THR A 552 -52.95 -8.69 -1.06
N ASP A 553 -54.15 -9.16 -0.73
CA ASP A 553 -55.08 -8.46 0.17
C ASP A 553 -54.50 -8.18 1.57
N ASN A 554 -53.52 -8.97 1.99
CA ASN A 554 -52.83 -8.83 3.29
C ASN A 554 -51.69 -7.79 3.26
N GLY A 555 -51.56 -7.01 2.19
CA GLY A 555 -50.48 -6.03 2.01
C GLY A 555 -49.12 -6.63 1.66
N GLY A 556 -49.05 -7.95 1.43
CA GLY A 556 -47.87 -8.64 0.93
C GLY A 556 -47.83 -8.71 -0.59
N TYR A 557 -46.84 -9.41 -1.13
CA TYR A 557 -46.72 -9.67 -2.57
C TYR A 557 -46.59 -11.16 -2.82
N THR A 558 -47.06 -11.61 -3.99
CA THR A 558 -46.87 -12.96 -4.50
C THR A 558 -46.37 -12.89 -5.93
N ALA A 559 -45.50 -13.84 -6.33
CA ALA A 559 -45.09 -13.95 -7.72
C ALA A 559 -45.83 -15.10 -8.41
N SER A 560 -46.34 -14.85 -9.61
CA SER A 560 -47.00 -15.83 -10.47
C SER A 560 -46.28 -15.94 -11.81
N PHE A 561 -46.20 -17.15 -12.36
CA PHE A 561 -45.62 -17.37 -13.69
C PHE A 561 -46.56 -16.83 -14.77
N ALA A 562 -46.03 -16.01 -15.68
CA ALA A 562 -46.80 -15.36 -16.76
C ALA A 562 -46.52 -15.96 -18.14
N GLY A 563 -45.36 -16.57 -18.34
CA GLY A 563 -44.99 -17.18 -19.61
C GLY A 563 -43.50 -17.36 -19.79
N ALA A 564 -43.14 -18.15 -20.79
CA ALA A 564 -41.77 -18.39 -21.21
C ALA A 564 -41.64 -18.22 -22.74
N THR A 565 -40.44 -17.82 -23.16
CA THR A 565 -40.04 -17.63 -24.55
C THR A 565 -38.74 -18.40 -24.80
N LEU A 566 -38.65 -19.08 -25.93
CA LEU A 566 -37.43 -19.80 -26.33
C LEU A 566 -36.45 -18.83 -27.00
N LEU A 567 -35.22 -18.81 -26.51
CA LEU A 567 -34.05 -18.13 -27.05
C LEU A 567 -33.03 -19.18 -27.49
N ASP A 568 -32.18 -18.84 -28.45
CA ASP A 568 -31.35 -19.84 -29.13
C ASP A 568 -30.15 -20.35 -28.31
N ASP A 569 -29.77 -19.63 -27.24
CA ASP A 569 -28.52 -19.87 -26.51
C ASP A 569 -28.55 -19.26 -25.08
N LYS A 570 -27.47 -19.42 -24.31
CA LYS A 570 -27.27 -18.84 -22.98
C LYS A 570 -27.54 -17.34 -23.00
N VAL A 571 -28.43 -16.91 -22.11
CA VAL A 571 -28.75 -15.50 -21.91
C VAL A 571 -27.64 -14.83 -21.10
N ILE A 572 -27.12 -13.72 -21.61
CA ILE A 572 -26.09 -12.90 -20.95
C ILE A 572 -26.76 -11.74 -20.22
N SER A 573 -27.65 -11.04 -20.91
CA SER A 573 -28.24 -9.80 -20.42
C SER A 573 -29.71 -9.71 -20.80
N ILE A 574 -30.53 -9.27 -19.83
CA ILE A 574 -31.97 -9.02 -19.98
C ILE A 574 -32.21 -7.55 -19.70
N ILE A 575 -32.72 -6.81 -20.68
CA ILE A 575 -32.80 -5.35 -20.59
C ILE A 575 -34.22 -4.90 -20.97
N PRO A 576 -35.07 -4.57 -19.99
CA PRO A 576 -36.39 -4.02 -20.27
C PRO A 576 -36.27 -2.56 -20.74
N ILE A 577 -36.91 -2.22 -21.84
CA ILE A 577 -36.97 -0.88 -22.42
C ILE A 577 -38.41 -0.44 -22.69
N ASN A 578 -38.66 0.86 -22.68
CA ASN A 578 -39.90 1.45 -23.17
C ASN A 578 -39.85 1.55 -24.70
N ALA A 579 -40.85 0.99 -25.39
CA ALA A 579 -40.92 0.98 -26.85
C ALA A 579 -41.05 2.38 -27.46
N GLU A 580 -41.65 3.32 -26.74
CA GLU A 580 -41.96 4.67 -27.26
C GLU A 580 -40.77 5.61 -27.11
N THR A 581 -40.11 5.58 -25.94
CA THR A 581 -39.03 6.51 -25.62
C THR A 581 -37.63 5.91 -25.82
N GLY A 582 -37.52 4.57 -25.82
CA GLY A 582 -36.25 3.85 -25.77
C GLY A 582 -35.58 3.84 -24.38
N ASP A 583 -36.17 4.51 -23.38
CA ASP A 583 -35.63 4.53 -22.02
C ASP A 583 -35.67 3.13 -21.38
N LEU A 584 -34.81 2.91 -20.39
CA LEU A 584 -34.85 1.68 -19.60
C LEU A 584 -36.15 1.61 -18.78
N ALA A 585 -36.85 0.48 -18.83
CA ALA A 585 -38.09 0.21 -18.10
C ALA A 585 -37.84 -0.62 -16.84
N LEU A 586 -36.79 -0.25 -16.09
CA LEU A 586 -36.41 -0.90 -14.82
C LEU A 586 -37.44 -0.66 -13.72
N ALA A 587 -37.49 -1.56 -12.74
CA ALA A 587 -38.34 -1.42 -11.56
C ALA A 587 -37.80 -0.36 -10.59
N THR A 588 -38.15 0.89 -10.85
CA THR A 588 -37.86 2.05 -9.98
C THR A 588 -39.06 2.38 -9.08
N PRO A 589 -38.86 3.07 -7.93
CA PRO A 589 -39.96 3.51 -7.08
C PRO A 589 -41.00 4.36 -7.84
N ASN A 590 -40.55 5.21 -8.75
CA ASN A 590 -41.43 6.05 -9.57
C ASN A 590 -42.25 5.22 -10.57
N ALA A 591 -41.63 4.24 -11.23
CA ALA A 591 -42.33 3.37 -12.16
C ALA A 591 -43.39 2.51 -11.45
N VAL A 592 -43.05 1.92 -10.29
CA VAL A 592 -44.00 1.12 -9.51
C VAL A 592 -45.09 1.98 -8.88
N GLY A 593 -44.76 3.18 -8.39
CA GLY A 593 -45.75 4.13 -7.88
C GLY A 593 -46.75 4.58 -8.96
N GLY A 594 -46.28 4.73 -10.20
CA GLY A 594 -47.11 5.06 -11.37
C GLY A 594 -48.19 4.02 -11.68
N LEU A 595 -47.98 2.74 -11.34
CA LEU A 595 -48.97 1.68 -11.55
C LEU A 595 -50.28 1.95 -10.79
N ARG A 596 -50.21 2.58 -9.62
CA ARG A 596 -51.40 2.97 -8.84
C ARG A 596 -52.26 4.00 -9.57
N ASN A 597 -51.63 4.83 -10.38
CA ASN A 597 -52.29 5.88 -11.17
C ASN A 597 -52.71 5.39 -12.57
N GLY A 598 -52.57 4.09 -12.85
CA GLY A 598 -52.91 3.51 -14.15
C GLY A 598 -51.93 3.86 -15.28
N VAL A 599 -50.70 4.32 -14.96
CA VAL A 599 -49.68 4.59 -15.97
C VAL A 599 -49.29 3.28 -16.64
N GLN A 600 -49.44 3.22 -17.97
CA GLN A 600 -49.04 2.07 -18.78
C GLN A 600 -47.66 2.32 -19.37
N VAL A 601 -46.78 1.33 -19.25
CA VAL A 601 -45.44 1.35 -19.85
C VAL A 601 -45.44 0.28 -20.93
N HIS A 602 -45.47 0.70 -22.19
CA HIS A 602 -45.39 -0.20 -23.34
C HIS A 602 -43.99 -0.78 -23.47
N GLY A 603 -43.76 -1.83 -22.69
CA GLY A 603 -42.46 -2.44 -22.48
C GLY A 603 -42.08 -3.46 -23.55
N VAL A 604 -40.82 -3.41 -23.97
CA VAL A 604 -40.17 -4.42 -24.82
C VAL A 604 -38.92 -4.91 -24.09
N VAL A 605 -38.57 -6.18 -24.24
CA VAL A 605 -37.37 -6.75 -23.64
C VAL A 605 -36.33 -6.96 -24.73
N VAL A 606 -35.11 -6.46 -24.49
CA VAL A 606 -33.92 -6.80 -25.24
C VAL A 606 -33.22 -7.94 -24.50
N ALA A 607 -33.25 -9.14 -25.07
CA ALA A 607 -32.55 -10.30 -24.56
C ALA A 607 -31.32 -10.57 -25.42
N VAL A 608 -30.14 -10.51 -24.81
CA VAL A 608 -28.86 -10.78 -25.47
C VAL A 608 -28.38 -12.16 -25.06
N THR A 609 -28.07 -12.99 -26.04
CA THR A 609 -27.44 -14.30 -25.87
C THR A 609 -26.01 -14.30 -26.41
N VAL A 610 -25.28 -15.36 -26.11
CA VAL A 610 -23.90 -15.57 -26.59
C VAL A 610 -23.80 -15.52 -28.13
N SER A 611 -24.84 -15.97 -28.83
CA SER A 611 -24.91 -16.07 -30.30
C SER A 611 -25.88 -15.10 -30.99
N GLY A 612 -26.63 -14.27 -30.26
CA GLY A 612 -27.52 -13.28 -30.87
C GLY A 612 -28.16 -12.29 -29.91
N CYS A 613 -29.05 -11.46 -30.44
CA CYS A 613 -29.92 -10.56 -29.68
C CYS A 613 -31.34 -10.63 -30.23
N ARG A 614 -32.32 -10.57 -29.34
CA ARG A 614 -33.75 -10.51 -29.66
C ARG A 614 -34.43 -9.37 -28.92
N ILE A 615 -35.30 -8.65 -29.60
CA ILE A 615 -36.11 -7.54 -29.09
C ILE A 615 -37.57 -7.92 -29.26
N PHE A 616 -38.28 -8.21 -28.18
CA PHE A 616 -39.67 -8.71 -28.24
C PHE A 616 -40.52 -8.20 -27.06
N LYS A 617 -41.83 -8.11 -27.26
CA LYS A 617 -42.76 -7.81 -26.15
C LYS A 617 -42.95 -9.07 -25.29
N PRO A 618 -42.76 -9.00 -23.96
CA PRO A 618 -42.98 -10.17 -23.11
C PRO A 618 -44.41 -10.70 -23.23
N ALA A 619 -44.56 -12.03 -23.27
CA ALA A 619 -45.74 -12.83 -23.67
C ALA A 619 -45.94 -13.07 -25.19
N THR A 620 -45.31 -12.29 -26.07
CA THR A 620 -45.36 -12.52 -27.52
C THR A 620 -43.97 -12.82 -28.09
N SER A 621 -43.83 -13.86 -28.93
CA SER A 621 -42.54 -14.24 -29.53
C SER A 621 -42.16 -13.42 -30.78
N LYS A 622 -43.00 -12.46 -31.19
CA LYS A 622 -42.75 -11.63 -32.38
C LYS A 622 -41.88 -10.43 -32.01
N GLY A 623 -40.80 -10.22 -32.76
CA GLY A 623 -39.81 -9.21 -32.45
C GLY A 623 -38.72 -9.08 -33.50
N ALA A 624 -37.83 -8.10 -33.32
CA ALA A 624 -36.61 -8.00 -34.11
C ALA A 624 -35.56 -8.96 -33.54
N HIS A 625 -34.72 -9.55 -34.40
CA HIS A 625 -33.63 -10.42 -33.98
C HIS A 625 -32.40 -10.20 -34.86
N LYS A 626 -31.23 -10.50 -34.29
CA LYS A 626 -29.95 -10.52 -34.99
C LYS A 626 -29.07 -11.63 -34.42
N SER A 627 -28.53 -12.47 -35.28
CA SER A 627 -27.50 -13.44 -34.93
C SER A 627 -26.11 -12.81 -35.05
N TRP A 628 -25.21 -13.23 -34.18
CA TRP A 628 -23.78 -12.96 -34.29
C TRP A 628 -23.17 -14.10 -35.11
N GLU A 629 -22.76 -13.83 -36.35
CA GLU A 629 -22.28 -14.90 -37.25
C GLU A 629 -20.84 -15.30 -36.92
N ASP A 630 -19.95 -14.32 -36.81
CA ASP A 630 -18.50 -14.56 -36.71
C ASP A 630 -17.90 -14.38 -35.30
N TYR A 631 -18.70 -13.96 -34.32
CA TYR A 631 -18.21 -13.58 -32.99
C TYR A 631 -19.22 -13.90 -31.88
N LEU A 632 -18.72 -14.10 -30.66
CA LEU A 632 -19.55 -14.39 -29.49
C LEU A 632 -19.62 -13.16 -28.58
N CYS A 633 -20.80 -12.89 -28.04
CA CYS A 633 -20.99 -11.81 -27.07
C CYS A 633 -20.59 -12.29 -25.68
N ASP A 634 -19.83 -11.48 -24.94
CA ASP A 634 -19.43 -11.77 -23.56
C ASP A 634 -20.20 -10.92 -22.55
N SER A 635 -20.45 -9.65 -22.87
CA SER A 635 -21.18 -8.71 -22.02
C SER A 635 -21.91 -7.69 -22.89
N ALA A 636 -23.13 -7.29 -22.50
CA ALA A 636 -23.92 -6.34 -23.25
C ALA A 636 -24.88 -5.52 -22.37
N ALA A 637 -25.04 -4.24 -22.72
CA ALA A 637 -25.98 -3.33 -22.08
C ALA A 637 -26.55 -2.32 -23.08
N VAL A 638 -27.73 -1.76 -22.75
CA VAL A 638 -28.30 -0.63 -23.49
C VAL A 638 -27.72 0.64 -22.89
N VAL A 639 -27.06 1.42 -23.75
CA VAL A 639 -26.38 2.66 -23.41
C VAL A 639 -27.16 3.85 -23.94
N LYS A 640 -27.37 4.84 -23.08
CA LYS A 640 -27.94 6.15 -23.41
C LYS A 640 -26.80 7.11 -23.73
N VAL A 641 -26.88 7.72 -24.90
CA VAL A 641 -26.01 8.85 -25.28
C VAL A 641 -26.82 10.13 -25.26
N GLU A 642 -26.46 11.07 -24.40
CA GLU A 642 -27.15 12.34 -24.28
C GLU A 642 -27.27 13.05 -25.64
N GLY A 643 -28.51 13.40 -26.01
CA GLY A 643 -28.82 14.05 -27.28
C GLY A 643 -28.69 13.19 -28.54
N ARG A 644 -28.27 11.91 -28.44
CA ARG A 644 -28.08 11.01 -29.60
C ARG A 644 -28.89 9.70 -29.54
N GLY A 645 -29.56 9.42 -28.42
CA GLY A 645 -30.51 8.31 -28.28
C GLY A 645 -29.91 7.07 -27.63
N TYR A 646 -30.51 5.91 -27.92
CA TYR A 646 -30.20 4.62 -27.29
C TYR A 646 -29.53 3.66 -28.26
N SER A 647 -28.58 2.87 -27.74
CA SER A 647 -27.86 1.85 -28.51
C SER A 647 -27.58 0.64 -27.66
N LEU A 648 -27.54 -0.54 -28.28
CA LEU A 648 -27.05 -1.76 -27.65
C LEU A 648 -25.54 -1.80 -27.83
N VAL A 649 -24.78 -1.80 -26.74
CA VAL A 649 -23.33 -1.97 -26.77
C VAL A 649 -22.98 -3.35 -26.25
N GLY A 650 -22.11 -4.05 -26.98
CA GLY A 650 -21.61 -5.37 -26.60
C GLY A 650 -20.08 -5.44 -26.66
N LEU A 651 -19.51 -6.20 -25.73
CA LEU A 651 -18.12 -6.68 -25.75
C LEU A 651 -18.11 -8.08 -26.36
N PHE A 652 -17.25 -8.29 -27.34
CA PHE A 652 -17.21 -9.53 -28.11
C PHE A 652 -15.85 -10.22 -27.97
N GLY A 653 -15.87 -11.56 -27.96
CA GLY A 653 -14.69 -12.41 -27.74
C GLY A 653 -13.63 -12.34 -28.84
N ASP A 654 -13.92 -11.66 -29.95
CA ASP A 654 -12.94 -11.31 -30.99
C ASP A 654 -12.11 -10.06 -30.63
N GLY A 655 -12.31 -9.52 -29.43
CA GLY A 655 -11.57 -8.37 -28.90
C GLY A 655 -12.09 -7.03 -29.38
N ASN A 656 -13.32 -6.96 -29.85
CA ASN A 656 -13.95 -5.73 -30.33
C ASN A 656 -15.17 -5.33 -29.48
N VAL A 657 -15.36 -4.03 -29.33
CA VAL A 657 -16.59 -3.42 -28.82
C VAL A 657 -17.42 -2.98 -30.02
N ARG A 658 -18.70 -3.38 -30.04
CA ARG A 658 -19.63 -2.99 -31.10
C ARG A 658 -20.86 -2.32 -30.51
N ALA A 659 -21.34 -1.30 -31.22
CA ALA A 659 -22.60 -0.63 -30.92
C ALA A 659 -23.62 -0.91 -32.03
N PHE A 660 -24.85 -1.24 -31.64
CA PHE A 660 -25.97 -1.51 -32.54
C PHE A 660 -27.13 -0.55 -32.25
N SER A 661 -27.83 -0.13 -33.30
CA SER A 661 -29.02 0.70 -33.16
C SER A 661 -30.20 -0.09 -32.61
N ILE A 662 -31.08 0.56 -31.85
CA ILE A 662 -32.34 0.00 -31.39
C ILE A 662 -33.48 0.82 -32.02
N PRO A 663 -34.55 0.19 -32.55
CA PRO A 663 -34.82 -1.25 -32.60
C PRO A 663 -34.22 -1.99 -33.81
N GLY A 664 -33.56 -1.28 -34.75
CA GLY A 664 -33.14 -1.85 -36.04
C GLY A 664 -31.97 -2.84 -36.01
N LEU A 665 -31.26 -2.97 -34.88
CA LEU A 665 -30.09 -3.84 -34.69
C LEU A 665 -28.99 -3.67 -35.76
N LYS A 666 -28.90 -2.49 -36.37
CA LYS A 666 -27.86 -2.16 -37.35
C LYS A 666 -26.59 -1.77 -36.63
N GLU A 667 -25.46 -2.32 -37.06
CA GLU A 667 -24.15 -1.94 -36.50
C GLU A 667 -23.85 -0.47 -36.81
N MET A 668 -23.50 0.28 -35.77
CA MET A 668 -23.17 1.70 -35.82
C MET A 668 -21.66 1.94 -35.78
N GLY A 669 -20.92 1.07 -35.10
CA GLY A 669 -19.48 1.18 -34.98
C GLY A 669 -18.84 -0.03 -34.31
N CYS A 670 -17.57 -0.25 -34.61
CA CYS A 670 -16.73 -1.32 -34.11
C CYS A 670 -15.33 -0.77 -33.79
N LYS A 671 -14.80 -1.09 -32.61
CA LYS A 671 -13.44 -0.73 -32.19
C LYS A 671 -12.78 -1.85 -31.40
N GLU A 672 -11.50 -2.03 -31.66
CA GLU A 672 -10.65 -3.02 -31.01
C GLU A 672 -10.27 -2.59 -29.58
N ILE A 673 -10.33 -3.52 -28.63
CA ILE A 673 -10.00 -3.34 -27.20
C ILE A 673 -9.03 -4.40 -26.66
N ASN A 674 -8.54 -5.31 -27.50
CA ASN A 674 -7.62 -6.38 -27.08
C ASN A 674 -6.30 -5.87 -26.48
N TYR A 675 -5.87 -4.65 -26.83
CA TYR A 675 -4.66 -4.03 -26.30
C TYR A 675 -4.83 -3.45 -24.90
N MET A 676 -6.08 -3.25 -24.45
CA MET A 676 -6.40 -2.67 -23.14
C MET A 676 -7.04 -3.67 -22.18
N ALA A 677 -7.81 -4.65 -22.68
CA ALA A 677 -8.59 -5.56 -21.84
C ALA A 677 -8.01 -6.98 -21.84
N ASP A 678 -8.13 -7.68 -20.72
CA ASP A 678 -7.82 -9.10 -20.62
C ASP A 678 -8.98 -9.92 -21.22
N MET A 679 -8.74 -10.43 -22.42
CA MET A 679 -9.72 -11.22 -23.19
C MET A 679 -10.17 -12.49 -22.45
N LYS A 680 -9.37 -13.04 -21.53
CA LYS A 680 -9.76 -14.25 -20.77
C LYS A 680 -10.86 -13.98 -19.75
N ARG A 681 -10.99 -12.72 -19.30
CA ARG A 681 -11.93 -12.28 -18.26
C ARG A 681 -12.95 -11.27 -18.80
N LEU A 682 -13.13 -11.23 -20.12
CA LEU A 682 -14.03 -10.27 -20.77
C LEU A 682 -15.49 -10.46 -20.31
N SER A 683 -15.90 -11.70 -20.05
CA SER A 683 -17.23 -12.05 -19.52
C SER A 683 -17.52 -11.51 -18.11
N GLU A 684 -16.49 -11.12 -17.35
CA GLU A 684 -16.63 -10.44 -16.05
C GLU A 684 -16.78 -8.91 -16.19
N SER A 685 -16.65 -8.37 -17.40
CA SER A 685 -16.70 -6.92 -17.64
C SER A 685 -18.13 -6.39 -17.54
N THR A 686 -18.26 -5.21 -16.94
CA THR A 686 -19.57 -4.54 -16.74
C THR A 686 -19.68 -3.31 -17.63
N ILE A 687 -20.80 -3.15 -18.31
CA ILE A 687 -21.14 -1.97 -19.12
C ILE A 687 -22.26 -1.21 -18.41
N CYS A 688 -22.04 0.07 -18.11
CA CYS A 688 -23.05 0.94 -17.52
C CYS A 688 -23.93 1.62 -18.57
N SER A 689 -25.12 2.06 -18.15
CA SER A 689 -26.10 2.76 -18.98
C SER A 689 -25.58 4.08 -19.57
N ASN A 690 -24.56 4.69 -18.97
CA ASN A 690 -23.88 5.90 -19.45
C ASN A 690 -22.75 5.62 -20.47
N GLY A 691 -22.46 4.35 -20.76
CA GLY A 691 -21.42 3.95 -21.72
C GLY A 691 -20.04 3.76 -21.11
N THR A 692 -19.89 3.89 -19.79
CA THR A 692 -18.67 3.50 -19.08
C THR A 692 -18.56 1.98 -19.03
N VAL A 693 -17.39 1.45 -19.34
CA VAL A 693 -17.05 0.03 -19.29
C VAL A 693 -15.94 -0.19 -18.28
N LEU A 694 -16.17 -1.15 -17.38
CA LEU A 694 -15.18 -1.67 -16.44
C LEU A 694 -14.70 -3.04 -16.93
N THR A 695 -13.38 -3.20 -17.07
CA THR A 695 -12.76 -4.46 -17.50
C THR A 695 -11.46 -4.73 -16.75
N TRP A 696 -11.04 -5.99 -16.72
CA TRP A 696 -9.72 -6.37 -16.20
C TRP A 696 -8.65 -6.03 -17.23
N THR A 697 -7.53 -5.46 -16.80
CA THR A 697 -6.34 -5.19 -17.65
C THR A 697 -5.21 -6.16 -17.31
N GLY A 698 -5.23 -6.72 -16.10
CA GLY A 698 -4.29 -7.71 -15.60
C GLY A 698 -4.87 -8.48 -14.41
N PRO A 699 -4.06 -9.29 -13.69
CA PRO A 699 -4.55 -10.12 -12.59
C PRO A 699 -5.05 -9.32 -11.37
N SER A 700 -4.51 -8.11 -11.16
CA SER A 700 -4.83 -7.24 -10.02
C SER A 700 -5.05 -5.78 -10.46
N GLU A 701 -5.36 -5.56 -11.73
CA GLU A 701 -5.51 -4.24 -12.33
C GLU A 701 -6.77 -4.18 -13.18
N VAL A 702 -7.44 -3.03 -13.15
CA VAL A 702 -8.70 -2.79 -13.85
C VAL A 702 -8.63 -1.50 -14.63
N GLY A 703 -9.30 -1.49 -15.77
CA GLY A 703 -9.38 -0.38 -16.68
C GLY A 703 -10.82 0.12 -16.75
N LEU A 704 -10.95 1.45 -16.74
CA LEU A 704 -12.22 2.12 -16.99
C LEU A 704 -12.09 2.93 -18.28
N PHE A 705 -13.00 2.72 -19.22
CA PHE A 705 -13.07 3.52 -20.44
C PHE A 705 -14.52 3.84 -20.81
N ASN A 706 -14.73 4.91 -21.59
CA ASN A 706 -16.03 5.24 -22.14
C ASN A 706 -16.09 4.77 -23.60
N VAL A 707 -17.17 4.09 -23.97
CA VAL A 707 -17.43 3.62 -25.34
C VAL A 707 -17.60 4.79 -26.30
N TRP A 708 -18.05 5.94 -25.80
CA TRP A 708 -18.29 7.15 -26.57
C TRP A 708 -17.24 8.22 -26.25
N GLY A 709 -16.67 8.85 -27.28
CA GLY A 709 -15.73 9.95 -27.11
C GLY A 709 -14.90 10.24 -28.36
N ALA A 710 -14.08 11.29 -28.29
CA ALA A 710 -13.18 11.68 -29.38
C ALA A 710 -11.93 10.79 -29.53
N GLY A 711 -11.80 9.74 -28.70
CA GLY A 711 -10.62 8.86 -28.69
C GLY A 711 -9.35 9.54 -28.12
N THR A 712 -9.47 10.73 -27.54
CA THR A 712 -8.38 11.38 -26.82
C THR A 712 -8.13 10.63 -25.52
N GLY A 713 -7.01 9.90 -25.43
CA GLY A 713 -6.60 9.25 -24.21
C GLY A 713 -6.40 10.26 -23.08
N LEU A 714 -6.78 9.89 -21.85
CA LEU A 714 -6.54 10.67 -20.61
C LEU A 714 -5.07 11.06 -20.40
N TYR A 715 -4.14 10.44 -21.15
CA TYR A 715 -2.70 10.66 -21.10
C TYR A 715 -2.27 12.12 -21.31
N VAL A 716 -3.01 12.89 -22.13
CA VAL A 716 -2.73 14.33 -22.33
C VAL A 716 -3.11 15.17 -21.10
N HIS A 717 -4.11 14.72 -20.33
CA HIS A 717 -4.48 15.38 -19.08
C HIS A 717 -3.55 14.97 -17.93
N ILE A 718 -3.16 13.70 -17.85
CA ILE A 718 -2.23 13.20 -16.83
C ILE A 718 -0.85 13.86 -16.95
N LEU A 719 -0.31 14.10 -18.15
CA LEU A 719 0.97 14.83 -18.30
C LEU A 719 0.89 16.28 -17.81
N ASN A 720 -0.24 16.96 -18.05
CA ASN A 720 -0.48 18.32 -17.53
C ASN A 720 -0.69 18.31 -16.01
N ILE A 721 -1.44 17.33 -15.49
CA ILE A 721 -1.68 17.18 -14.05
C ILE A 721 -0.40 16.75 -13.32
N LEU A 722 0.45 15.88 -13.90
CA LEU A 722 1.75 15.50 -13.31
C LEU A 722 2.67 16.72 -13.14
N SER A 723 2.60 17.69 -14.06
CA SER A 723 3.33 18.96 -13.92
C SER A 723 2.81 19.85 -12.78
N GLU A 724 1.53 19.70 -12.38
CA GLU A 724 0.94 20.37 -11.20
C GLU A 724 1.08 19.54 -9.91
N ILE A 725 1.04 18.20 -10.00
CA ILE A 725 1.16 17.22 -8.89
C ILE A 725 2.58 17.22 -8.30
N ASP A 726 3.62 17.47 -9.09
CA ASP A 726 5.00 17.59 -8.58
C ASP A 726 5.13 18.66 -7.49
N ASN A 727 4.23 19.66 -7.48
CA ASN A 727 4.15 20.67 -6.42
C ASN A 727 3.23 20.29 -5.24
N SER A 728 2.32 19.30 -5.39
CA SER A 728 1.30 18.95 -4.38
C SER A 728 1.64 17.70 -3.56
N LEU A 729 2.46 16.78 -4.07
CA LEU A 729 2.97 15.62 -3.31
C LEU A 729 3.97 16.04 -2.22
N ILE A 730 4.68 17.14 -2.45
CA ILE A 730 5.65 17.70 -1.51
C ILE A 730 4.94 18.79 -0.70
N THR A 731 4.43 18.46 0.48
CA THR A 731 4.01 19.49 1.44
C THR A 731 5.26 20.23 1.91
N ILE A 732 5.52 21.42 1.37
CA ILE A 732 6.72 22.25 1.62
C ILE A 732 6.88 22.62 3.13
N ALA A 733 5.84 22.42 3.95
CA ALA A 733 5.77 22.88 5.35
C ALA A 733 6.09 21.82 6.43
N GLY A 734 6.44 20.59 6.07
CA GLY A 734 6.78 19.57 7.06
C GLY A 734 8.22 19.70 7.57
N ASP A 735 8.43 20.35 8.72
CA ASP A 735 9.73 20.34 9.41
C ASP A 735 10.11 18.89 9.75
N ILE A 736 11.13 18.36 9.07
CA ILE A 736 11.68 17.03 9.38
C ILE A 736 12.21 17.09 10.81
N PRO A 737 11.74 16.25 11.75
CA PRO A 737 12.23 16.24 13.12
C PRO A 737 13.75 16.10 13.11
N LYS A 738 14.48 16.83 13.95
CA LYS A 738 15.94 16.71 14.01
C LYS A 738 16.34 15.27 14.31
N THR A 739 17.38 14.78 13.64
CA THR A 739 18.01 13.48 13.91
C THR A 739 18.25 13.33 15.42
N SER A 740 18.15 12.12 15.97
CA SER A 740 18.39 11.82 17.39
C SER A 740 19.88 11.92 17.77
N SER A 741 20.52 13.04 17.47
CA SER A 741 21.66 13.52 18.24
C SER A 741 21.09 14.13 19.53
N ILE A 742 21.59 13.67 20.67
CA ILE A 742 21.38 14.20 22.03
C ILE A 742 20.71 15.58 22.03
N ILE A 743 19.45 15.61 22.49
CA ILE A 743 18.72 16.71 23.10
C ILE A 743 19.48 18.05 23.09
N TYR A 744 19.21 18.91 22.11
CA TYR A 744 19.45 20.35 22.27
C TYR A 744 18.24 20.96 22.99
N ARG A 745 18.09 20.65 24.29
CA ARG A 745 17.32 21.51 25.23
C ARG A 745 18.29 22.47 25.88
N GLN A 746 17.97 23.77 25.82
CA GLN A 746 18.63 24.76 26.65
C GLN A 746 18.39 24.46 28.15
N PRO A 747 19.34 24.78 29.05
CA PRO A 747 19.31 24.30 30.42
C PRO A 747 18.45 25.21 31.32
N SER A 748 17.36 24.66 31.87
CA SER A 748 16.89 25.06 33.20
C SER A 748 17.43 24.05 34.21
N ARG A 749 18.40 24.54 34.99
CA ARG A 749 18.98 24.05 36.25
C ARG A 749 18.51 22.65 36.70
N HIS A 750 19.36 21.65 36.52
CA HIS A 750 19.84 20.72 37.56
C HIS A 750 20.89 19.80 36.91
N ALA A 751 22.16 20.08 37.21
CA ALA A 751 23.32 19.36 36.70
C ALA A 751 23.77 18.30 37.72
N LEU A 752 24.06 17.09 37.25
CA LEU A 752 25.08 16.19 37.82
C LEU A 752 25.25 14.92 36.96
N GLN A 753 26.15 14.97 35.98
CA GLN A 753 27.24 13.97 35.80
C GLN A 753 28.09 14.29 34.57
N LEU A 754 29.33 14.71 34.82
CA LEU A 754 30.59 14.30 34.17
C LEU A 754 31.69 15.31 34.53
N PRO A 755 32.79 14.90 35.18
CA PRO A 755 34.05 15.64 35.16
C PRO A 755 34.89 15.21 33.94
N THR A 756 35.28 16.21 33.16
CA THR A 756 36.52 16.33 32.36
C THR A 756 37.23 15.05 31.89
N CYS A 757 37.10 14.73 30.59
CA CYS A 757 38.23 14.44 29.71
C CYS A 757 37.84 14.59 28.22
N ASN A 758 38.44 15.59 27.58
CA ASN A 758 38.68 15.83 26.16
C ASN A 758 37.53 15.70 25.12
N GLY A 759 37.02 16.88 24.74
CA GLY A 759 36.75 17.20 23.33
C GLY A 759 35.32 17.02 22.84
N SER A 760 34.42 17.92 23.22
CA SER A 760 33.10 18.08 22.60
C SER A 760 33.25 18.46 21.11
N PRO A 761 32.60 17.79 20.14
CA PRO A 761 32.46 18.33 18.79
C PRO A 761 31.12 19.04 18.65
N ALA A 762 31.18 20.37 18.59
CA ALA A 762 30.17 21.23 17.95
C ALA A 762 30.24 21.06 16.39
N PRO A 763 29.52 21.85 15.56
CA PRO A 763 28.71 21.46 14.39
C PRO A 763 29.51 21.05 13.11
N ASN A 764 30.63 20.37 13.25
CA ASN A 764 31.60 20.09 12.20
C ASN A 764 31.32 18.80 11.39
N ILE A 765 30.43 17.91 11.82
CA ILE A 765 30.26 16.60 11.15
C ILE A 765 29.52 16.75 9.80
N SER A 766 28.56 17.68 9.73
CA SER A 766 27.93 18.05 8.45
C SER A 766 28.95 18.69 7.51
N LEU A 767 29.83 19.56 8.02
CA LEU A 767 30.94 20.18 7.27
C LEU A 767 32.01 19.18 6.80
N LEU A 768 32.22 18.08 7.52
CA LEU A 768 33.25 17.10 7.18
C LEU A 768 32.75 16.09 6.15
N LEU A 769 31.46 15.71 6.19
CA LEU A 769 30.76 15.05 5.08
C LEU A 769 30.68 15.95 3.84
N ILE A 770 30.43 17.25 4.04
CA ILE A 770 30.58 18.27 2.99
C ILE A 770 32.00 18.24 2.44
N TRP A 771 33.04 18.14 3.27
CA TRP A 771 34.42 18.13 2.81
C TRP A 771 34.83 16.81 2.11
N THR A 772 34.30 15.65 2.53
CA THR A 772 34.63 14.33 1.94
C THR A 772 33.83 14.04 0.67
N PHE A 773 32.56 14.45 0.60
CA PHE A 773 31.72 14.27 -0.60
C PHE A 773 31.81 15.43 -1.59
N SER A 774 32.15 16.65 -1.13
CA SER A 774 32.24 17.86 -1.95
C SER A 774 33.69 18.27 -2.22
N VAL A 775 34.56 17.36 -2.68
CA VAL A 775 35.90 17.75 -3.17
C VAL A 775 35.74 18.59 -4.45
N ARG A 776 35.40 19.86 -4.25
CA ARG A 776 35.68 21.08 -5.02
C ARG A 776 35.08 22.28 -4.25
N PRO A 777 35.86 23.34 -4.00
CA PRO A 777 35.34 24.68 -3.67
C PRO A 777 34.28 25.16 -4.70
N ASP A 778 34.32 24.61 -5.91
CA ASP A 778 33.40 24.87 -7.03
C ASP A 778 32.18 23.94 -7.02
N ARG A 779 31.51 23.71 -5.88
CA ARG A 779 30.29 22.88 -5.84
C ARG A 779 29.12 23.69 -6.48
N PRO A 780 28.73 23.53 -7.77
CA PRO A 780 27.73 24.40 -8.43
C PRO A 780 26.37 24.43 -7.70
N PRO A 781 25.65 25.54 -7.55
CA PRO A 781 24.39 25.55 -6.80
C PRO A 781 23.39 24.47 -7.26
N SER A 782 22.68 23.80 -6.35
CA SER A 782 21.69 22.75 -6.71
C SER A 782 20.52 23.33 -7.50
N LYS A 783 19.76 22.50 -8.23
CA LYS A 783 18.58 22.97 -9.00
C LYS A 783 17.61 23.77 -8.12
N LYS A 784 17.29 23.26 -6.92
CA LYS A 784 16.48 23.99 -5.91
C LYS A 784 17.10 25.31 -5.47
N MET A 785 18.42 25.35 -5.26
CA MET A 785 19.10 26.59 -4.88
C MET A 785 19.11 27.61 -6.04
N GLN A 786 19.21 27.14 -7.28
CA GLN A 786 19.09 27.98 -8.48
C GLN A 786 17.66 28.51 -8.66
N GLU A 787 16.64 27.69 -8.40
CA GLU A 787 15.23 28.10 -8.44
C GLU A 787 14.91 29.10 -7.33
N GLN A 788 15.40 28.87 -6.11
CA GLN A 788 15.25 29.81 -5.01
C GLN A 788 15.97 31.13 -5.29
N MET A 789 17.22 31.09 -5.80
CA MET A 789 17.93 32.32 -6.21
C MET A 789 17.20 33.05 -7.34
N LYS A 790 16.58 32.32 -8.30
CA LYS A 790 15.75 32.92 -9.35
C LYS A 790 14.49 33.58 -8.78
N LEU A 791 13.82 32.94 -7.82
CA LEU A 791 12.64 33.49 -7.15
C LEU A 791 13.00 34.74 -6.34
N GLU A 792 14.07 34.70 -5.57
CA GLU A 792 14.57 35.85 -4.81
C GLU A 792 15.03 36.99 -5.73
N ASP A 793 15.69 36.69 -6.86
CA ASP A 793 16.05 37.72 -7.85
C ASP A 793 14.81 38.32 -8.54
N GLN A 794 13.78 37.52 -8.81
CA GLN A 794 12.50 38.01 -9.33
C GLN A 794 11.80 38.91 -8.32
N GLU A 795 11.79 38.53 -7.05
CA GLU A 795 11.20 39.32 -5.96
C GLU A 795 11.99 40.60 -5.72
N ARG A 796 13.33 40.54 -5.73
CA ARG A 796 14.21 41.70 -5.62
C ARG A 796 14.03 42.66 -6.80
N ARG A 797 13.84 42.15 -8.02
CA ARG A 797 13.51 42.96 -9.21
C ARG A 797 12.11 43.56 -9.12
N ARG A 798 11.14 42.86 -8.53
CA ARG A 798 9.78 43.36 -8.30
C ARG A 798 9.78 44.50 -7.29
N LEU A 799 10.45 44.33 -6.16
CA LEU A 799 10.64 45.36 -5.13
C LEU A 799 11.40 46.59 -5.65
N ALA A 800 12.38 46.39 -6.53
CA ALA A 800 13.09 47.48 -7.20
C ALA A 800 12.21 48.25 -8.21
N ARG A 801 11.27 47.57 -8.90
CA ARG A 801 10.29 48.24 -9.78
C ARG A 801 9.21 49.00 -9.01
N GLU A 802 8.89 48.56 -7.79
CA GLU A 802 7.95 49.25 -6.89
C GLU A 802 8.59 50.43 -6.13
N GLY A 803 9.83 50.83 -6.47
CA GLY A 803 10.45 52.07 -6.01
C GLY A 803 10.81 52.12 -4.52
N ARG A 804 10.82 50.98 -3.82
CA ARG A 804 11.22 50.91 -2.41
C ARG A 804 12.72 50.67 -2.28
N THR A 805 13.49 51.73 -2.04
CA THR A 805 14.90 51.62 -1.63
C THR A 805 15.02 51.06 -0.21
N MET A 806 16.05 50.24 0.01
CA MET A 806 16.37 49.48 1.23
C MET A 806 16.86 50.36 2.40
N SER A 807 16.25 51.53 2.61
CA SER A 807 16.65 52.49 3.67
C SER A 807 15.58 52.74 4.73
N ASN A 808 14.35 52.23 4.58
CA ASN A 808 13.23 52.51 5.49
C ASN A 808 12.62 51.28 6.21
N LEU A 809 13.34 50.15 6.31
CA LEU A 809 12.82 48.91 6.93
C LEU A 809 13.46 48.57 8.28
N SER A 810 14.09 49.52 8.97
CA SER A 810 14.72 49.24 10.28
C SER A 810 13.80 49.46 11.50
N GLN A 811 12.52 49.76 11.33
CA GLN A 811 11.58 49.89 12.46
C GLN A 811 10.17 49.47 12.04
N GLU A 812 9.90 48.15 12.03
CA GLU A 812 8.61 47.52 12.36
C GLU A 812 8.53 46.10 11.74
N GLN A 813 9.27 45.16 12.34
CA GLN A 813 8.81 43.77 12.54
C GLN A 813 9.85 43.04 13.38
N GLY A 814 9.51 42.85 14.66
CA GLY A 814 10.26 41.97 15.54
C GLY A 814 9.99 40.51 15.21
N SER A 815 11.06 39.71 15.29
CA SER A 815 11.06 38.25 15.44
C SER A 815 10.77 37.38 14.20
N GLN A 816 11.72 37.34 13.27
CA GLN A 816 12.27 36.07 12.72
C GLN A 816 13.52 36.37 11.87
N GLU A 817 14.70 36.30 12.48
CA GLU A 817 15.98 36.28 11.74
C GLU A 817 16.09 34.92 11.04
N GLY A 818 16.08 34.90 9.70
CA GLY A 818 16.28 33.68 8.92
C GLY A 818 17.69 33.10 9.11
N TYR A 819 17.82 31.78 9.01
CA TYR A 819 19.09 31.07 9.21
C TYR A 819 20.25 31.63 8.37
N TRP A 820 19.96 32.14 7.16
CA TRP A 820 20.94 32.78 6.28
C TRP A 820 21.32 34.21 6.67
N SER A 821 20.42 35.03 7.23
CA SER A 821 20.79 36.37 7.73
C SER A 821 21.67 36.26 8.98
N TYR A 822 21.41 35.27 9.83
CA TYR A 822 22.30 34.89 10.93
C TYR A 822 23.68 34.45 10.41
N MET A 823 23.72 33.60 9.37
CA MET A 823 24.99 33.09 8.82
C MET A 823 25.78 34.15 8.06
N GLN A 824 25.10 35.03 7.31
CA GLN A 824 25.72 36.15 6.60
C GLN A 824 26.29 37.18 7.59
N ARG A 825 25.57 37.47 8.68
CA ARG A 825 26.08 38.27 9.80
C ARG A 825 27.28 37.61 10.48
N GLN A 826 27.30 36.29 10.61
CA GLN A 826 28.44 35.56 11.19
C GLN A 826 29.66 35.52 10.26
N VAL A 827 29.46 35.44 8.95
CA VAL A 827 30.52 35.54 7.94
C VAL A 827 31.06 36.98 7.87
N GLN A 828 30.19 37.98 7.95
CA GLN A 828 30.56 39.39 7.91
C GLN A 828 31.30 39.81 9.19
N GLN A 829 30.83 39.37 10.38
CA GLN A 829 31.56 39.56 11.65
C GLN A 829 32.91 38.82 11.68
N ARG A 830 33.03 37.66 11.02
CA ARG A 830 34.32 36.96 10.89
C ARG A 830 35.23 37.64 9.88
N THR A 831 34.69 38.26 8.85
CA THR A 831 35.46 39.02 7.85
C THR A 831 35.94 40.35 8.44
N GLU A 832 35.12 41.02 9.25
CA GLU A 832 35.51 42.20 10.02
C GLU A 832 36.55 41.87 11.10
N ASN A 833 36.38 40.75 11.82
CA ASN A 833 37.40 40.29 12.78
C ASN A 833 38.68 39.79 12.11
N LEU A 834 38.62 39.30 10.87
CA LEU A 834 39.80 38.93 10.07
C LEU A 834 40.50 40.16 9.49
N ASN A 835 39.77 41.22 9.12
CA ASN A 835 40.38 42.51 8.77
C ASN A 835 41.02 43.18 10.00
N LEU A 836 40.37 43.16 11.16
CA LEU A 836 40.97 43.65 12.42
C LEU A 836 42.17 42.82 12.88
N ALA A 837 42.17 41.51 12.64
CA ALA A 837 43.32 40.64 12.89
C ALA A 837 44.44 40.86 11.86
N GLY A 838 44.10 41.16 10.60
CA GLY A 838 45.03 41.57 9.55
C GLY A 838 45.77 42.86 9.90
N ASP A 839 45.04 43.88 10.36
CA ASP A 839 45.60 45.17 10.77
C ASP A 839 46.47 45.06 12.05
N GLN A 840 46.17 44.10 12.94
CA GLN A 840 47.04 43.79 14.09
C GLN A 840 48.28 42.97 13.70
N MET A 841 48.18 42.13 12.67
CA MET A 841 49.28 41.32 12.17
C MET A 841 50.25 42.16 11.32
N GLU A 842 49.74 43.15 10.57
CA GLU A 842 50.55 44.14 9.85
C GLU A 842 51.29 45.09 10.81
N ARG A 843 50.65 45.51 11.92
CA ARG A 843 51.33 46.22 13.02
C ARG A 843 52.36 45.37 13.78
N LEU A 844 52.16 44.06 13.88
CA LEU A 844 53.15 43.14 14.45
C LEU A 844 54.30 42.88 13.47
N GLU A 845 54.04 42.86 12.17
CA GLU A 845 55.06 42.76 11.12
C GLU A 845 55.91 44.04 11.07
N GLU A 846 55.31 45.22 11.14
CA GLU A 846 56.03 46.50 11.27
C GLU A 846 56.87 46.57 12.55
N ASN A 847 56.33 46.14 13.70
CA ASN A 847 57.09 46.11 14.96
C ASN A 847 58.20 45.06 14.96
N SER A 848 58.00 43.90 14.34
CA SER A 848 59.03 42.86 14.21
C SER A 848 60.13 43.25 13.22
N SER A 849 59.78 43.97 12.15
CA SER A 849 60.75 44.48 11.17
C SER A 849 61.58 45.64 11.73
N ASN A 850 61.01 46.48 12.58
CA ASN A 850 61.73 47.52 13.32
C ASN A 850 62.64 46.93 14.40
N TRP A 851 62.19 45.88 15.09
CA TRP A 851 63.03 45.13 16.04
C TRP A 851 64.18 44.38 15.35
N ALA A 852 63.93 43.78 14.18
CA ALA A 852 64.96 43.15 13.37
C ALA A 852 65.99 44.17 12.83
N ARG A 853 65.57 45.40 12.48
CA ARG A 853 66.47 46.50 12.10
C ARG A 853 67.30 47.01 13.29
N ASP A 854 66.73 47.08 14.49
CA ASP A 854 67.47 47.48 15.69
C ASP A 854 68.44 46.41 16.19
N VAL A 855 68.09 45.13 16.06
CA VAL A 855 69.03 44.02 16.31
C VAL A 855 70.16 44.02 15.27
N ASN A 856 69.88 44.31 13.99
CA ASN A 856 70.93 44.45 12.98
C ASN A 856 71.84 45.66 13.22
N LYS A 857 71.30 46.80 13.69
CA LYS A 857 72.09 47.96 14.15
C LYS A 857 72.92 47.64 15.40
N TYR A 858 72.37 46.88 16.34
CA TYR A 858 73.08 46.44 17.55
C TYR A 858 74.22 45.47 17.22
N VAL A 859 73.99 44.53 16.31
CA VAL A 859 75.01 43.58 15.81
C VAL A 859 76.08 44.30 14.97
N GLN A 860 75.71 45.30 14.15
CA GLN A 860 76.69 46.14 13.45
C GLN A 860 77.51 47.01 14.40
N ASN A 861 76.93 47.52 15.49
CA ASN A 861 77.64 48.27 16.54
C ASN A 861 78.54 47.36 17.40
N GLN A 862 78.13 46.12 17.66
CA GLN A 862 78.95 45.08 18.30
C GLN A 862 80.12 44.65 17.39
N LYS A 863 79.89 44.48 16.07
CA LYS A 863 80.94 44.22 15.08
C LYS A 863 81.91 45.39 14.95
N LYS A 864 81.43 46.65 14.98
CA LYS A 864 82.31 47.85 15.04
C LYS A 864 83.13 47.93 16.34
N LYS A 865 82.58 47.51 17.48
CA LYS A 865 83.31 47.46 18.76
C LYS A 865 84.30 46.29 18.86
N ALA A 866 84.02 45.16 18.20
CA ALA A 866 84.92 44.01 18.14
C ALA A 866 86.12 44.19 17.19
N VAL A 867 86.02 45.07 16.20
CA VAL A 867 87.12 45.41 15.26
C VAL A 867 88.13 46.41 15.88
N LEU A 868 87.77 47.11 16.96
CA LEU A 868 88.63 48.09 17.64
C LEU A 868 89.47 47.51 18.79
N GLY A 869 89.34 46.21 19.11
CA GLY A 869 90.01 45.60 20.26
C GLY A 869 90.78 44.33 19.90
N GLY A 870 91.97 44.46 19.31
CA GLY A 870 92.87 43.30 19.18
C GLY A 870 94.16 43.47 18.35
N LYS A 871 95.18 44.15 18.90
CA LYS A 871 96.63 43.83 18.80
C LYS A 871 97.42 44.88 19.61
N PHE A 872 98.04 44.57 20.75
CA PHE A 872 99.31 43.88 21.00
C PHE A 872 100.56 44.55 20.37
N MET A 873 101.48 44.92 21.27
CA MET A 873 102.95 45.04 21.16
C MET A 873 103.62 46.18 20.37
N LEU A 874 104.69 46.68 21.00
CA LEU A 874 105.66 47.65 20.52
C LEU A 874 106.34 47.26 19.18
N ILE A 875 106.50 48.29 18.35
CA ILE A 875 107.64 48.66 17.50
C ILE A 875 108.43 47.55 16.75
N SER A 876 108.34 47.67 15.42
CA SER A 876 109.36 47.50 14.36
C SER A 876 109.49 46.16 13.58
N SER A 877 109.48 46.38 12.25
CA SER A 877 110.29 45.74 11.20
C SER A 877 109.69 44.67 10.28
N PHE A 878 109.33 45.16 9.09
CA PHE A 878 109.83 44.80 7.74
C PHE A 878 109.42 43.52 6.98
N LYS A 879 108.91 43.80 5.74
CA LYS A 879 109.02 43.12 4.42
C LYS A 879 108.40 41.72 4.20
N ILE A 880 107.37 41.58 3.34
CA ILE A 880 107.28 41.53 1.85
C ILE A 880 107.35 40.09 1.28
N SER A 881 106.35 39.81 0.44
CA SER A 881 106.23 38.86 -0.69
C SER A 881 106.17 37.36 -0.43
N GLY A 882 105.15 36.74 -1.06
CA GLY A 882 104.98 35.31 -1.25
C GLY A 882 103.51 34.95 -1.28
#